data_AF-A0A8H8MG58-F1
#
_entry.id   AF-A0A8H8MG58-F1
#
_cell.length_a   1.000
_cell.length_b   1.000
_cell.length_c   1.000
_cell.angle_alpha   90.00
_cell.angle_beta   90.00
_cell.angle_gamma   90.00
#
_symmetry.space_group_name_H-M   'P 1'
#
loop_
_entity.id
_entity.type
_entity.pdbx_description
1 polymer ?
#
loop_
_entity_poly.entity_id
_entity_poly.type
_entity_poly.pdbx_seq_one_letter_code
_entity_poly.pdbx_strand_id
1 'polypeptide(L)'
;MKKDAKTEELNCDVEDVHLGLFQNENKRPSDILDPALEDSKETAEDQPGLWRCPQFIDFLYVDEVQNNLMTDIRLLTHLSSNMSNTYWGGDTVQTILAGSGFRIRDLGPYLYNQVCDESRQDQRLSSRFAPRQFELSVNYRSHDGIVQCAASIVDNLYSLFPESLDRLARESGDEKSPELPVVLTDMSSDTAAFADFLMKSKTGKDSFPPLSLCNELKLLYVAITRARKRCWFWDQSKLMDSMRRWWESQNLVNVLSVNRMIDWGRESDHSQWILKGQEYFSNGMYKLAAGCFRRGGPDAETDYRIAAAYYQMSQVKLEPLRRNNDQTRKNLCMAADELKNCTQLVSAQHARPLWFHAAVCLELAHQIVKSADAFINAGMHERAVRSLLNSLDYCRKHYFEGWPPVKDWKEFENRPLLPLFDRNIDDMLAFARKHGYRGQLKALLEFYQRFDELAHAFSEDGLQQKASIFYIRAFERYGTPFSLKNAAALTVASAEWIFTLASNPNHSAVKDLSELIEKVLRYSSHIGPLSQKLLRFFLKVIEKNGKYSPDMVKDWDQKDPEQSLTKALISYSTLQDTIWANSRGLRTVIPRLATWKAFNTIVSKLAEAAEPSKMIAARRLFGFKSTNPDIFVTPNCIVAEGSILAQSSYQYSFKTQRNSNGELLIPASWVDRIIKEKFRGSLNDKIRGIYSGLVRSGLISPGVFKPHTLPVRHERNTRAITSDKEFEGRLNISNQAIESFSPLCAVPFDATSTRDRTGLVELWVNHLFGVIYPMNGMVEEFTSIRTRPGQPTYPGVRACIKQYLVESSSTDIWKFVVAYSLIMQLDTSNLDSNKTLHSSSPFSSDRLSEKLIINSFFNWQEPRGLAVVKYGLREILSETEQSLDVMVLVHLIELITCDSIFHLRASHSATRDGFAGLVLPFSWARSLSKRYGKTQPMRDTDSLDILLEIMTWVSGSLRSSDLGRWSTGADPLSKNLDSREVFLLRLCWCAALLIVNSPTPQGYEDAAVYSLVHMARDPYERMKQPVYHRQVNCFCFDIYWRAKK
;
A
#
# COMPACT_ATOMS: atom_id res chain seq x y z
N MET A 1 -21.28 -71.80 59.74
CA MET A 1 -21.57 -70.34 59.78
C MET A 1 -20.57 -69.68 58.82
N LYS A 2 -20.94 -69.47 57.54
CA LYS A 2 -21.44 -68.23 56.90
C LYS A 2 -20.35 -67.13 56.78
N LYS A 3 -19.84 -66.82 55.57
CA LYS A 3 -20.36 -65.88 54.50
C LYS A 3 -19.81 -64.45 54.74
N ASP A 4 -19.50 -63.53 53.82
CA ASP A 4 -19.58 -63.26 52.35
C ASP A 4 -18.53 -62.12 52.10
N ALA A 5 -17.74 -62.04 51.01
CA ALA A 5 -17.93 -61.39 49.69
C ALA A 5 -18.20 -59.84 49.66
N LYS A 6 -17.43 -59.16 48.78
CA LYS A 6 -17.27 -57.72 48.43
C LYS A 6 -18.54 -56.96 47.98
N THR A 7 -18.56 -55.63 48.17
CA THR A 7 -18.93 -54.59 47.15
C THR A 7 -18.67 -53.16 47.63
N GLU A 8 -18.32 -52.30 46.67
CA GLU A 8 -18.16 -50.82 46.69
C GLU A 8 -19.51 -50.08 46.66
N GLU A 9 -19.57 -48.84 47.13
CA GLU A 9 -20.60 -47.86 46.77
C GLU A 9 -20.01 -46.44 46.63
N LEU A 10 -20.37 -45.80 45.51
CA LEU A 10 -19.97 -44.47 45.05
C LEU A 10 -20.70 -43.35 45.80
N ASN A 11 -19.99 -42.27 46.09
CA ASN A 11 -20.56 -40.97 46.44
C ASN A 11 -20.36 -39.98 45.28
N CYS A 12 -21.35 -39.11 45.12
CA CYS A 12 -21.44 -38.03 44.15
C CYS A 12 -20.31 -37.01 44.35
N ASP A 13 -19.60 -36.65 43.27
CA ASP A 13 -18.84 -35.39 43.05
C ASP A 13 -17.87 -35.59 41.86
N VAL A 14 -18.35 -35.53 40.61
CA VAL A 14 -17.50 -35.56 39.40
C VAL A 14 -18.08 -34.64 38.31
N GLU A 15 -18.17 -33.34 38.58
CA GLU A 15 -18.22 -32.31 37.51
C GLU A 15 -16.94 -31.45 37.46
N ASP A 16 -16.04 -31.54 38.44
CA ASP A 16 -14.79 -30.75 38.49
C ASP A 16 -13.50 -31.52 38.12
N VAL A 17 -13.59 -32.78 37.64
CA VAL A 17 -12.41 -33.61 37.31
C VAL A 17 -12.22 -33.86 35.80
N HIS A 18 -13.21 -33.54 34.94
CA HIS A 18 -13.07 -33.72 33.48
C HIS A 18 -12.58 -32.48 32.70
N LEU A 19 -12.51 -31.30 33.32
CA LEU A 19 -11.87 -30.10 32.73
C LEU A 19 -10.34 -30.09 32.84
N GLY A 20 -9.75 -30.94 33.69
CA GLY A 20 -8.29 -31.05 33.88
C GLY A 20 -7.56 -32.03 32.94
N LEU A 21 -8.27 -32.82 32.15
CA LEU A 21 -7.69 -33.83 31.24
C LEU A 21 -7.69 -33.42 29.75
N PHE A 22 -8.42 -32.37 29.37
CA PHE A 22 -8.40 -31.81 28.01
C PHE A 22 -7.32 -30.73 27.77
N GLN A 23 -6.57 -30.33 28.79
CA GLN A 23 -5.46 -29.37 28.66
C GLN A 23 -4.07 -30.01 28.53
N ASN A 24 -3.96 -31.34 28.40
CA ASN A 24 -2.66 -32.04 28.38
C ASN A 24 -2.35 -32.89 27.14
N GLU A 25 -3.13 -32.82 26.05
CA GLU A 25 -2.83 -33.55 24.79
C GLU A 25 -2.32 -32.66 23.63
N ASN A 26 -1.93 -31.40 23.89
CA ASN A 26 -1.22 -30.57 22.90
C ASN A 26 0.31 -30.82 22.89
N LYS A 27 0.72 -32.08 22.67
CA LYS A 27 2.10 -32.45 22.31
C LYS A 27 2.11 -33.47 21.17
N ARG A 28 2.22 -32.94 19.95
CA ARG A 28 2.66 -33.53 18.66
C ARG A 28 2.28 -35.00 18.36
N PRO A 29 1.69 -35.20 17.18
CA PRO A 29 2.38 -35.98 16.15
C PRO A 29 2.46 -35.18 14.85
N SER A 30 3.62 -34.55 14.64
CA SER A 30 4.11 -34.29 13.29
C SER A 30 4.58 -35.62 12.74
N ASP A 31 3.81 -36.20 11.81
CA ASP A 31 4.23 -37.04 10.68
C ASP A 31 3.10 -38.03 10.31
N ILE A 32 2.74 -38.06 9.02
CA ILE A 32 1.85 -39.01 8.32
C ILE A 32 0.37 -38.59 8.20
N LEU A 33 0.02 -37.80 7.16
CA LEU A 33 -1.04 -38.06 6.13
C LEU A 33 -1.41 -36.78 5.35
N ASP A 34 -2.02 -37.02 4.18
CA ASP A 34 -2.23 -36.12 3.03
C ASP A 34 -3.09 -34.86 3.26
N PRO A 35 -2.75 -33.70 2.65
CA PRO A 35 -3.57 -32.48 2.69
C PRO A 35 -4.57 -32.50 1.54
N ALA A 36 -5.68 -33.21 1.72
CA ALA A 36 -6.89 -32.98 0.94
C ALA A 36 -8.09 -33.46 1.76
N LEU A 37 -8.88 -32.48 2.24
CA LEU A 37 -10.24 -32.58 2.85
C LEU A 37 -10.42 -32.37 4.37
N GLU A 38 -9.46 -31.83 5.14
CA GLU A 38 -9.70 -31.56 6.57
C GLU A 38 -9.29 -30.16 7.10
N ASP A 39 -9.11 -29.16 6.24
CA ASP A 39 -8.61 -27.83 6.64
C ASP A 39 -9.72 -26.76 6.87
N SER A 40 -10.90 -27.13 7.37
CA SER A 40 -11.96 -26.12 7.61
C SER A 40 -12.82 -26.31 8.85
N LYS A 41 -12.35 -27.04 9.87
CA LYS A 41 -12.98 -27.04 11.19
C LYS A 41 -11.89 -27.02 12.26
N GLU A 42 -12.05 -26.14 13.24
CA GLU A 42 -11.17 -25.89 14.40
C GLU A 42 -10.02 -24.88 14.20
N THR A 43 -10.36 -23.60 14.30
CA THR A 43 -9.63 -22.58 15.10
C THR A 43 -10.48 -21.32 15.13
N ALA A 44 -11.46 -21.27 16.04
CA ALA A 44 -12.29 -20.09 16.24
C ALA A 44 -12.52 -19.84 17.74
N GLU A 45 -11.43 -19.78 18.51
CA GLU A 45 -11.42 -19.06 19.78
C GLU A 45 -10.17 -18.14 19.82
N ASP A 46 -10.42 -16.90 20.23
CA ASP A 46 -9.48 -15.81 20.48
C ASP A 46 -8.76 -15.12 19.31
N GLN A 47 -9.52 -14.29 18.56
CA GLN A 47 -9.12 -12.91 18.23
C GLN A 47 -10.31 -12.12 17.62
N PRO A 48 -10.75 -10.97 18.19
CA PRO A 48 -11.83 -10.16 17.64
C PRO A 48 -11.27 -9.30 16.50
N GLY A 49 -11.13 -9.89 15.32
CA GLY A 49 -10.65 -9.18 14.15
C GLY A 49 -10.49 -10.07 12.93
N LEU A 50 -11.46 -9.96 12.01
CA LEU A 50 -11.27 -10.11 10.57
C LEU A 50 -11.38 -11.51 9.93
N TRP A 51 -12.50 -12.21 10.13
CA TRP A 51 -13.09 -13.04 9.06
C TRP A 51 -14.30 -12.32 8.46
N ARG A 52 -14.07 -11.21 7.75
CA ARG A 52 -15.09 -10.68 6.84
C ARG A 52 -15.02 -11.50 5.56
N CYS A 53 -15.64 -12.68 5.57
CA CYS A 53 -16.04 -13.31 4.31
C CYS A 53 -16.99 -12.32 3.62
N PRO A 54 -16.76 -11.92 2.35
CA PRO A 54 -17.66 -10.98 1.74
C PRO A 54 -19.01 -11.71 1.53
N GLN A 55 -20.07 -11.10 2.03
CA GLN A 55 -21.42 -11.63 1.94
C GLN A 55 -21.89 -11.52 0.49
N PHE A 56 -21.79 -12.61 -0.27
CA PHE A 56 -22.11 -12.62 -1.71
C PHE A 56 -23.44 -13.32 -2.06
N ILE A 57 -24.12 -13.94 -1.08
CA ILE A 57 -25.36 -14.67 -1.32
C ILE A 57 -26.55 -13.79 -0.96
N ASP A 58 -27.40 -13.49 -1.95
CA ASP A 58 -28.60 -12.67 -1.78
C ASP A 58 -29.78 -13.45 -1.15
N PHE A 59 -29.90 -14.75 -1.47
CA PHE A 59 -30.93 -15.66 -0.94
C PHE A 59 -30.35 -17.03 -0.63
N LEU A 60 -30.61 -17.56 0.57
CA LEU A 60 -30.10 -18.86 1.02
C LEU A 60 -31.25 -19.80 1.32
N TYR A 61 -31.27 -20.97 0.65
CA TYR A 61 -32.24 -22.03 0.90
C TYR A 61 -31.49 -23.25 1.44
N VAL A 62 -31.83 -23.68 2.64
CA VAL A 62 -31.24 -24.86 3.29
C VAL A 62 -32.32 -25.91 3.44
N ASP A 63 -32.16 -27.00 2.71
CA ASP A 63 -33.02 -28.18 2.79
C ASP A 63 -32.43 -29.19 3.79
N GLU A 64 -33.27 -30.03 4.38
CA GLU A 64 -32.89 -31.06 5.36
C GLU A 64 -32.10 -30.53 6.57
N VAL A 65 -32.47 -29.34 7.08
CA VAL A 65 -31.74 -28.64 8.16
C VAL A 65 -31.53 -29.48 9.42
N GLN A 66 -32.39 -30.46 9.68
CA GLN A 66 -32.28 -31.36 10.82
C GLN A 66 -31.04 -32.26 10.81
N ASN A 67 -30.36 -32.38 9.66
CA ASN A 67 -29.12 -33.14 9.51
C ASN A 67 -27.87 -32.28 9.75
N ASN A 68 -28.02 -30.96 9.92
CA ASN A 68 -26.91 -30.05 10.18
C ASN A 68 -26.64 -29.90 11.69
N LEU A 69 -25.36 -29.76 12.06
CA LEU A 69 -24.99 -29.33 13.40
C LEU A 69 -25.22 -27.82 13.55
N MET A 70 -25.45 -27.33 14.77
CA MET A 70 -25.61 -25.89 15.04
C MET A 70 -24.42 -25.06 14.55
N THR A 71 -23.21 -25.63 14.58
CA THR A 71 -21.99 -25.00 14.04
C THR A 71 -22.04 -24.85 12.52
N ASP A 72 -22.60 -25.82 11.80
CA ASP A 72 -22.78 -25.73 10.34
C ASP A 72 -23.80 -24.64 10.00
N ILE A 73 -24.87 -24.55 10.79
CA ILE A 73 -25.89 -23.50 10.66
C ILE A 73 -25.26 -22.12 10.88
N ARG A 74 -24.40 -21.96 11.89
CA ARG A 74 -23.64 -20.72 12.12
C ARG A 74 -22.74 -20.35 10.94
N LEU A 75 -22.07 -21.32 10.32
CA LEU A 75 -21.24 -21.03 9.15
C LEU A 75 -22.09 -20.55 7.97
N LEU A 76 -23.22 -21.23 7.72
CA LEU A 76 -24.13 -20.91 6.62
C LEU A 76 -24.78 -19.52 6.77
N THR A 77 -25.07 -19.07 8.00
CA THR A 77 -25.61 -17.72 8.23
C THR A 77 -24.62 -16.62 7.84
N HIS A 78 -23.32 -16.81 8.05
CA HIS A 78 -22.28 -15.82 7.71
C HIS A 78 -22.07 -15.66 6.19
N LEU A 79 -22.53 -16.61 5.37
CA LEU A 79 -22.44 -16.53 3.92
C LEU A 79 -23.53 -15.66 3.29
N SER A 80 -24.64 -15.45 4.01
CA SER A 80 -25.77 -14.63 3.54
C SER A 80 -25.55 -13.15 3.84
N SER A 81 -25.91 -12.30 2.88
CA SER A 81 -25.90 -10.84 3.04
C SER A 81 -27.04 -10.31 3.88
N ASN A 82 -28.14 -11.06 3.99
CA ASN A 82 -29.32 -10.66 4.73
C ASN A 82 -30.07 -11.88 5.26
N MET A 83 -30.24 -11.93 6.59
CA MET A 83 -30.92 -13.05 7.24
C MET A 83 -32.41 -13.15 6.89
N SER A 84 -33.04 -12.04 6.47
CA SER A 84 -34.45 -12.04 6.03
C SER A 84 -34.68 -12.76 4.70
N ASN A 85 -33.61 -13.08 3.96
CA ASN A 85 -33.66 -13.79 2.69
C ASN A 85 -33.25 -15.27 2.83
N THR A 86 -33.41 -15.85 4.02
CA THR A 86 -33.05 -17.24 4.29
C THR A 86 -34.25 -18.12 4.60
N TYR A 87 -34.24 -19.32 4.04
CA TYR A 87 -35.31 -20.30 4.14
C TYR A 87 -34.71 -21.63 4.61
N TRP A 88 -35.25 -22.17 5.69
CA TRP A 88 -34.76 -23.38 6.35
C TRP A 88 -35.89 -24.41 6.37
N GLY A 89 -35.73 -25.49 5.60
CA GLY A 89 -36.71 -26.57 5.49
C GLY A 89 -36.18 -27.86 6.12
N GLY A 90 -37.06 -28.61 6.79
CA GLY A 90 -36.72 -29.89 7.40
C GLY A 90 -37.85 -30.50 8.23
N ASP A 91 -37.66 -31.76 8.62
CA ASP A 91 -38.60 -32.55 9.44
C ASP A 91 -37.87 -33.15 10.65
N THR A 92 -38.26 -32.76 11.86
CA THR A 92 -37.63 -33.23 13.12
C THR A 92 -37.81 -34.73 13.39
N VAL A 93 -38.82 -35.36 12.79
CA VAL A 93 -39.04 -36.80 12.90
C VAL A 93 -38.02 -37.58 12.06
N GLN A 94 -37.44 -36.94 11.02
CA GLN A 94 -36.45 -37.56 10.12
C GLN A 94 -34.99 -37.33 10.54
N THR A 95 -34.75 -36.87 11.77
CA THR A 95 -33.38 -36.75 12.32
C THR A 95 -32.78 -38.14 12.56
N ILE A 96 -31.99 -38.63 11.60
CA ILE A 96 -31.35 -39.97 11.64
C ILE A 96 -29.91 -39.94 12.17
N LEU A 97 -29.34 -38.76 12.40
CA LEU A 97 -27.98 -38.62 12.92
C LEU A 97 -27.96 -38.96 14.42
N ALA A 98 -27.26 -40.04 14.79
CA ALA A 98 -27.13 -40.48 16.18
C ALA A 98 -26.48 -39.37 17.03
N GLY A 99 -27.19 -38.92 18.07
CA GLY A 99 -26.74 -37.85 18.97
C GLY A 99 -27.22 -36.44 18.61
N SER A 100 -27.94 -36.25 17.49
CA SER A 100 -28.57 -34.95 17.16
C SER A 100 -29.93 -34.80 17.84
N GLY A 101 -30.04 -33.81 18.74
CA GLY A 101 -31.29 -33.39 19.39
C GLY A 101 -32.00 -32.24 18.67
N PHE A 102 -31.79 -32.10 17.35
CA PHE A 102 -32.27 -30.96 16.58
C PHE A 102 -33.78 -30.76 16.69
N ARG A 103 -34.20 -29.53 17.00
CA ARG A 103 -35.60 -29.08 16.91
C ARG A 103 -35.67 -27.77 16.13
N ILE A 104 -36.63 -27.66 15.23
CA ILE A 104 -36.97 -26.44 14.50
C ILE A 104 -37.30 -25.31 15.49
N ARG A 105 -37.94 -25.61 16.63
CA ARG A 105 -38.20 -24.59 17.67
C ARG A 105 -36.93 -23.98 18.29
N ASP A 106 -35.82 -24.73 18.29
CA ASP A 106 -34.54 -24.26 18.83
C ASP A 106 -33.76 -23.45 17.78
N LEU A 107 -34.01 -23.70 16.49
CA LEU A 107 -33.40 -22.97 15.38
C LEU A 107 -33.80 -21.48 15.36
N GLY A 108 -35.07 -21.18 15.61
CA GLY A 108 -35.58 -19.80 15.59
C GLY A 108 -34.88 -18.87 16.59
N PRO A 109 -34.87 -19.19 17.90
CA PRO A 109 -34.13 -18.46 18.92
C PRO A 109 -32.61 -18.42 18.67
N TYR A 110 -32.03 -19.49 18.13
CA TYR A 110 -30.61 -19.53 17.78
C TYR A 110 -30.25 -18.51 16.69
N LEU A 111 -31.01 -18.47 15.60
CA LEU A 111 -30.85 -17.47 14.54
C LEU A 111 -31.11 -16.05 15.04
N TYR A 112 -32.14 -15.87 15.89
CA TYR A 112 -32.46 -14.57 16.49
C TYR A 112 -31.32 -14.02 17.35
N ASN A 113 -30.72 -14.86 18.20
CA ASN A 113 -29.62 -14.47 19.08
C ASN A 113 -28.34 -14.13 18.30
N GLN A 114 -28.04 -14.86 17.21
CA GLN A 114 -26.89 -14.54 16.34
C GLN A 114 -27.01 -13.15 15.70
N VAL A 115 -28.21 -12.77 15.23
CA VAL A 115 -28.46 -11.44 14.65
C VAL A 115 -28.34 -10.33 15.70
N CYS A 116 -28.76 -10.59 16.95
CA CYS A 116 -28.68 -9.61 18.04
C CYS A 116 -27.25 -9.38 18.56
N ASP A 117 -26.38 -10.39 18.53
CA ASP A 117 -24.98 -10.25 18.97
C ASP A 117 -24.12 -9.45 17.98
N GLU A 118 -24.43 -9.50 16.68
CA GLU A 118 -23.71 -8.73 15.64
C GLU A 118 -24.14 -7.26 15.57
N SER A 119 -25.36 -6.91 16.03
CA SER A 119 -25.97 -5.59 15.87
C SER A 119 -26.05 -4.78 17.18
N ARG A 120 -24.92 -4.63 17.89
CA ARG A 120 -24.81 -3.86 19.16
C ARG A 120 -25.09 -2.35 19.07
N GLN A 121 -25.62 -1.81 17.96
CA GLN A 121 -25.92 -0.37 17.82
C GLN A 121 -27.36 0.00 17.43
N ASP A 122 -28.26 -0.95 17.12
CA ASP A 122 -29.65 -0.60 16.75
C ASP A 122 -30.71 -1.51 17.40
N GLN A 123 -31.08 -1.17 18.64
CA GLN A 123 -32.18 -1.82 19.39
C GLN A 123 -33.57 -1.68 18.72
N ARG A 124 -33.71 -0.91 17.64
CA ARG A 124 -34.99 -0.73 16.91
C ARG A 124 -35.26 -1.80 15.84
N LEU A 125 -34.24 -2.51 15.36
CA LEU A 125 -34.39 -3.56 14.34
C LEU A 125 -34.69 -4.95 14.93
N SER A 126 -34.40 -5.15 16.22
CA SER A 126 -34.50 -6.43 16.93
C SER A 126 -35.93 -6.99 17.00
N SER A 127 -36.95 -6.13 17.00
CA SER A 127 -38.36 -6.57 17.10
C SER A 127 -38.97 -7.11 15.80
N ARG A 128 -38.27 -7.02 14.66
CA ARG A 128 -38.80 -7.44 13.34
C ARG A 128 -38.34 -8.83 12.87
N PHE A 129 -37.47 -9.52 13.61
CA PHE A 129 -36.77 -10.72 13.15
C PHE A 129 -37.22 -12.03 13.82
N ALA A 130 -38.52 -12.23 14.04
CA ALA A 130 -39.04 -13.55 14.37
C ALA A 130 -39.23 -14.37 13.08
N PRO A 131 -38.53 -15.50 12.88
CA PRO A 131 -38.72 -16.33 11.69
C PRO A 131 -40.17 -16.84 11.64
N ARG A 132 -40.80 -16.71 10.46
CA ARG A 132 -42.18 -17.15 10.23
C ARG A 132 -42.17 -18.64 9.85
N GLN A 133 -42.81 -19.47 10.67
CA GLN A 133 -42.99 -20.89 10.40
C GLN A 133 -44.29 -21.15 9.63
N PHE A 134 -44.26 -22.07 8.68
CA PHE A 134 -45.42 -22.65 8.02
C PHE A 134 -45.18 -24.16 7.82
N GLU A 135 -46.25 -24.94 7.69
CA GLU A 135 -46.18 -26.40 7.62
C GLU A 135 -46.80 -26.91 6.32
N LEU A 136 -46.27 -28.02 5.80
CA LEU A 136 -46.79 -28.71 4.63
C LEU A 136 -47.34 -30.07 5.07
N SER A 137 -48.66 -30.24 5.06
CA SER A 137 -49.34 -31.44 5.63
C SER A 137 -49.87 -32.43 4.58
N VAL A 138 -49.61 -32.19 3.28
CA VAL A 138 -50.07 -33.06 2.18
C VAL A 138 -48.91 -33.85 1.61
N ASN A 139 -49.00 -35.18 1.68
CA ASN A 139 -48.01 -36.10 1.15
C ASN A 139 -48.40 -36.55 -0.27
N TYR A 140 -47.65 -36.07 -1.27
CA TYR A 140 -47.86 -36.42 -2.69
C TYR A 140 -47.12 -37.70 -3.12
N ARG A 141 -46.33 -38.32 -2.24
CA ARG A 141 -45.46 -39.46 -2.56
C ARG A 141 -46.14 -40.80 -2.33
N SER A 142 -46.92 -40.89 -1.27
CA SER A 142 -47.49 -42.13 -0.76
C SER A 142 -49.00 -41.97 -0.60
N HIS A 143 -49.75 -43.03 -0.88
CA HIS A 143 -51.21 -43.01 -0.69
C HIS A 143 -51.59 -43.01 0.80
N ASP A 144 -52.84 -42.64 1.09
CA ASP A 144 -53.30 -42.35 2.44
C ASP A 144 -53.10 -43.51 3.44
N GLY A 145 -53.30 -44.77 3.02
CA GLY A 145 -53.02 -45.96 3.87
C GLY A 145 -51.58 -46.06 4.41
N ILE A 146 -50.56 -45.71 3.61
CA ILE A 146 -49.15 -45.69 4.10
C ILE A 146 -48.94 -44.49 5.02
N VAL A 147 -49.51 -43.33 4.68
CA VAL A 147 -49.37 -42.08 5.45
C VAL A 147 -50.03 -42.19 6.82
N GLN A 148 -51.22 -42.80 6.91
CA GLN A 148 -51.91 -43.05 8.18
C GLN A 148 -51.13 -44.02 9.09
N CYS A 149 -50.52 -45.06 8.50
CA CYS A 149 -49.64 -45.97 9.22
C CYS A 149 -48.39 -45.24 9.76
N ALA A 150 -47.76 -44.38 8.96
CA ALA A 150 -46.62 -43.56 9.39
C ALA A 150 -47.03 -42.54 10.47
N ALA A 151 -48.16 -41.86 10.30
CA ALA A 151 -48.69 -40.89 11.26
C ALA A 151 -48.96 -41.52 12.63
N SER A 152 -49.37 -42.79 12.67
CA SER A 152 -49.53 -43.53 13.93
C SER A 152 -48.23 -43.67 14.73
N ILE A 153 -47.07 -43.73 14.05
CA ILE A 153 -45.76 -43.75 14.71
C ILE A 153 -45.40 -42.37 15.24
N VAL A 154 -45.71 -41.31 14.48
CA VAL A 154 -45.52 -39.92 14.91
C VAL A 154 -46.36 -39.60 16.15
N ASP A 155 -47.61 -40.06 16.22
CA ASP A 155 -48.47 -39.89 17.39
C ASP A 155 -47.85 -40.52 18.65
N ASN A 156 -47.29 -41.73 18.50
CA ASN A 156 -46.60 -42.40 19.61
C ASN A 156 -45.35 -41.62 20.02
N LEU A 157 -44.56 -41.13 19.06
CA LEU A 157 -43.40 -40.30 19.33
C LEU A 157 -43.78 -39.02 20.11
N TYR A 158 -44.88 -38.34 19.76
CA TYR A 158 -45.37 -37.17 20.50
C TYR A 158 -45.89 -37.46 21.90
N SER A 159 -46.39 -38.67 22.13
CA SER A 159 -46.89 -39.09 23.45
C SER A 159 -45.77 -39.56 24.38
N LEU A 160 -44.81 -40.32 23.85
CA LEU A 160 -43.74 -40.97 24.61
C LEU A 160 -42.52 -40.06 24.80
N PHE A 161 -42.26 -39.16 23.85
CA PHE A 161 -41.11 -38.26 23.84
C PHE A 161 -41.51 -36.82 23.50
N PRO A 162 -42.39 -36.17 24.29
CA PRO A 162 -42.95 -34.85 23.96
C PRO A 162 -41.91 -33.74 23.83
N GLU A 163 -40.75 -33.86 24.48
CA GLU A 163 -39.68 -32.86 24.45
C GLU A 163 -38.63 -33.09 23.35
N SER A 164 -38.65 -34.23 22.66
CA SER A 164 -37.61 -34.61 21.69
C SER A 164 -37.91 -34.18 20.24
N LEU A 165 -39.13 -33.70 19.98
CA LEU A 165 -39.66 -33.42 18.64
C LEU A 165 -40.55 -32.19 18.65
N ASP A 166 -40.63 -31.51 17.52
CA ASP A 166 -41.62 -30.45 17.31
C ASP A 166 -42.96 -31.04 16.89
N ARG A 167 -44.04 -30.56 17.52
CA ARG A 167 -45.41 -30.97 17.16
C ARG A 167 -45.85 -30.25 15.89
N LEU A 168 -45.96 -31.00 14.80
CA LEU A 168 -46.40 -30.55 13.48
C LEU A 168 -47.82 -31.08 13.19
N ALA A 169 -48.51 -30.48 12.22
CA ALA A 169 -49.79 -30.95 11.73
C ALA A 169 -49.68 -32.37 11.16
N ARG A 170 -50.71 -33.19 11.42
CA ARG A 170 -50.77 -34.57 10.93
C ARG A 170 -50.79 -34.61 9.41
N GLU A 171 -49.92 -35.42 8.81
CA GLU A 171 -49.88 -35.63 7.36
C GLU A 171 -51.11 -36.38 6.83
N SER A 172 -51.48 -36.09 5.59
CA SER A 172 -52.54 -36.79 4.83
C SER A 172 -52.07 -37.10 3.41
N GLY A 173 -52.43 -38.27 2.87
CA GLY A 173 -52.08 -38.64 1.49
C GLY A 173 -53.04 -38.02 0.48
N ASP A 174 -52.52 -37.57 -0.66
CA ASP A 174 -53.33 -37.00 -1.75
C ASP A 174 -54.24 -38.06 -2.42
N GLU A 175 -53.73 -39.28 -2.57
CA GLU A 175 -54.45 -40.40 -3.19
C GLU A 175 -55.13 -41.29 -2.14
N LYS A 176 -56.48 -41.32 -2.16
CA LYS A 176 -57.28 -42.22 -1.32
C LYS A 176 -57.25 -43.64 -1.89
N SER A 177 -56.28 -44.44 -1.45
CA SER A 177 -56.19 -45.87 -1.79
C SER A 177 -56.72 -46.74 -0.64
N PRO A 178 -57.49 -47.81 -0.91
CA PRO A 178 -57.86 -48.81 0.09
C PRO A 178 -56.71 -49.76 0.44
N GLU A 179 -55.57 -49.67 -0.26
CA GLU A 179 -54.41 -50.52 0.02
C GLU A 179 -53.76 -50.10 1.35
N LEU A 180 -53.47 -51.08 2.20
CA LEU A 180 -52.75 -50.90 3.47
C LEU A 180 -51.38 -51.56 3.39
N PRO A 181 -50.37 -51.07 4.14
CA PRO A 181 -49.12 -51.78 4.33
C PRO A 181 -49.35 -53.24 4.76
N VAL A 182 -48.53 -54.16 4.26
CA VAL A 182 -48.67 -55.60 4.51
C VAL A 182 -47.60 -56.05 5.49
N VAL A 183 -47.98 -56.77 6.55
CA VAL A 183 -47.06 -57.51 7.41
C VAL A 183 -47.06 -58.98 7.02
N LEU A 184 -45.88 -59.54 6.73
CA LEU A 184 -45.74 -60.93 6.33
C LEU A 184 -45.63 -61.89 7.53
N THR A 185 -46.35 -63.02 7.52
CA THR A 185 -46.33 -64.06 8.58
C THR A 185 -45.90 -65.44 8.09
N ASP A 186 -45.59 -66.34 9.03
CA ASP A 186 -45.17 -67.75 8.82
C ASP A 186 -43.80 -67.95 8.18
N MET A 187 -42.77 -67.45 8.87
CA MET A 187 -41.37 -67.69 8.49
C MET A 187 -40.73 -68.61 9.55
N SER A 188 -39.90 -69.57 9.14
CA SER A 188 -39.16 -70.45 10.06
C SER A 188 -38.15 -69.66 10.90
N SER A 189 -38.05 -69.96 12.19
CA SER A 189 -37.38 -69.20 13.25
C SER A 189 -35.87 -69.42 13.32
N ASP A 190 -35.07 -68.34 13.37
CA ASP A 190 -33.70 -68.39 13.95
C ASP A 190 -33.17 -67.01 14.43
N THR A 191 -34.02 -66.20 15.07
CA THR A 191 -33.62 -64.90 15.68
C THR A 191 -34.10 -64.71 17.12
N ALA A 192 -34.70 -65.73 17.73
CA ALA A 192 -35.31 -65.65 19.07
C ALA A 192 -34.33 -65.36 20.22
N ALA A 193 -33.03 -65.63 20.04
CA ALA A 193 -32.03 -65.47 21.10
C ALA A 193 -31.61 -64.01 21.37
N PHE A 194 -31.71 -63.12 20.37
CA PHE A 194 -31.29 -61.72 20.52
C PHE A 194 -32.39 -60.84 21.16
N ALA A 195 -33.66 -61.15 20.89
CA ALA A 195 -34.81 -60.44 21.45
C ALA A 195 -34.98 -60.64 22.97
N ASP A 196 -34.60 -61.82 23.49
CA ASP A 196 -34.67 -62.12 24.93
C ASP A 196 -33.55 -61.44 25.74
N PHE A 197 -32.49 -60.94 25.09
CA PHE A 197 -31.41 -60.17 25.72
C PHE A 197 -31.80 -58.69 25.95
N LEU A 198 -32.52 -58.07 25.02
CA LEU A 198 -32.94 -56.66 25.11
C LEU A 198 -34.07 -56.42 26.13
N MET A 199 -34.90 -57.44 26.41
CA MET A 199 -36.13 -57.29 27.19
C MET A 199 -35.99 -57.59 28.70
N LYS A 200 -34.79 -57.98 29.17
CA LYS A 200 -34.50 -58.14 30.61
C LYS A 200 -33.94 -56.86 31.23
N SER A 201 -34.74 -55.80 31.25
CA SER A 201 -34.65 -54.79 32.29
C SER A 201 -36.06 -54.32 32.68
N LYS A 202 -36.60 -54.93 33.73
CA LYS A 202 -37.56 -54.30 34.64
C LYS A 202 -36.85 -54.32 36.01
N THR A 203 -36.82 -53.26 36.79
CA THR A 203 -37.97 -52.52 37.29
C THR A 203 -37.51 -51.18 37.88
N GLY A 204 -38.20 -50.09 37.55
CA GLY A 204 -38.15 -48.83 38.29
C GLY A 204 -39.28 -47.95 37.79
N LYS A 205 -40.27 -47.68 38.65
CA LYS A 205 -41.34 -46.73 38.36
C LYS A 205 -40.72 -45.34 38.15
N ASP A 206 -41.26 -44.60 37.18
CA ASP A 206 -40.86 -43.26 36.72
C ASP A 206 -39.58 -43.16 35.88
N SER A 207 -39.35 -44.13 34.98
CA SER A 207 -38.33 -43.99 33.93
C SER A 207 -38.93 -43.56 32.60
N PHE A 208 -38.43 -42.44 32.06
CA PHE A 208 -38.64 -42.05 30.67
C PHE A 208 -38.24 -43.22 29.73
N PRO A 209 -38.97 -43.47 28.63
CA PRO A 209 -38.58 -44.48 27.67
C PRO A 209 -37.15 -44.22 27.17
N PRO A 210 -36.31 -45.25 26.97
CA PRO A 210 -34.91 -45.04 26.60
C PRO A 210 -34.79 -44.29 25.27
N LEU A 211 -33.88 -43.32 25.17
CA LEU A 211 -33.67 -42.51 23.95
C LEU A 211 -33.40 -43.38 22.70
N SER A 212 -32.86 -44.59 22.87
CA SER A 212 -32.70 -45.54 21.77
C SER A 212 -34.03 -45.90 21.10
N LEU A 213 -35.12 -46.05 21.87
CA LEU A 213 -36.45 -46.33 21.32
C LEU A 213 -36.98 -45.15 20.49
N CYS A 214 -36.66 -43.91 20.86
CA CYS A 214 -37.01 -42.72 20.06
C CYS A 214 -36.36 -42.79 18.68
N ASN A 215 -35.05 -43.09 18.62
CA ASN A 215 -34.33 -43.22 17.35
C ASN A 215 -34.84 -44.39 16.50
N GLU A 216 -35.13 -45.53 17.09
CA GLU A 216 -35.68 -46.69 16.37
C GLU A 216 -37.07 -46.39 15.77
N LEU A 217 -37.93 -45.68 16.50
CA LEU A 217 -39.24 -45.25 15.98
C LEU A 217 -39.10 -44.19 14.87
N LYS A 218 -38.14 -43.27 14.97
CA LYS A 218 -37.81 -42.33 13.86
C LYS A 218 -37.32 -43.07 12.62
N LEU A 219 -36.43 -44.05 12.78
CA LEU A 219 -35.96 -44.90 11.68
C LEU A 219 -37.08 -45.70 11.03
N LEU A 220 -38.01 -46.22 11.84
CA LEU A 220 -39.20 -46.90 11.34
C LEU A 220 -40.11 -45.96 10.57
N TYR A 221 -40.37 -44.75 11.08
CA TYR A 221 -41.13 -43.72 10.35
C TYR A 221 -40.49 -43.43 8.98
N VAL A 222 -39.19 -43.17 8.95
CA VAL A 222 -38.45 -42.93 7.69
C VAL A 222 -38.57 -44.14 6.76
N ALA A 223 -38.47 -45.37 7.27
CA ALA A 223 -38.59 -46.56 6.43
C ALA A 223 -39.99 -46.68 5.78
N ILE A 224 -41.06 -46.38 6.51
CA ILE A 224 -42.43 -46.42 6.01
C ILE A 224 -42.66 -45.34 4.94
N THR A 225 -42.23 -44.10 5.20
CA THR A 225 -42.46 -42.97 4.29
C THR A 225 -41.64 -43.02 2.99
N ARG A 226 -40.67 -43.94 2.89
CA ARG A 226 -39.93 -44.18 1.63
C ARG A 226 -40.77 -44.94 0.60
N ALA A 227 -41.73 -45.75 1.04
CA ALA A 227 -42.59 -46.56 0.18
C ALA A 227 -43.60 -45.68 -0.57
N ARG A 228 -43.63 -45.78 -1.90
CA ARG A 228 -44.55 -44.99 -2.75
C ARG A 228 -45.90 -45.67 -2.96
N LYS A 229 -45.88 -46.94 -3.40
CA LYS A 229 -47.10 -47.68 -3.80
C LYS A 229 -47.42 -48.87 -2.92
N ARG A 230 -46.40 -49.57 -2.41
CA ARG A 230 -46.56 -50.78 -1.59
C ARG A 230 -45.54 -50.73 -0.47
N CYS A 231 -45.99 -50.96 0.76
CA CYS A 231 -45.13 -51.03 1.94
C CYS A 231 -45.29 -52.41 2.58
N TRP A 232 -44.20 -53.18 2.64
CA TRP A 232 -44.21 -54.54 3.19
C TRP A 232 -43.25 -54.63 4.37
N PHE A 233 -43.73 -55.14 5.49
CA PHE A 233 -42.94 -55.43 6.67
C PHE A 233 -42.59 -56.92 6.69
N TRP A 234 -41.30 -57.20 6.74
CA TRP A 234 -40.74 -58.54 6.87
C TRP A 234 -39.86 -58.60 8.11
N ASP A 235 -40.45 -58.95 9.25
CA ASP A 235 -39.74 -59.16 10.52
C ASP A 235 -40.49 -60.20 11.39
N GLN A 236 -39.74 -61.10 12.03
CA GLN A 236 -40.23 -62.15 12.93
C GLN A 236 -40.02 -61.80 14.42
N SER A 237 -39.57 -60.60 14.73
CA SER A 237 -39.31 -60.20 16.10
C SER A 237 -40.59 -60.16 16.94
N LYS A 238 -40.50 -60.54 18.23
CA LYS A 238 -41.60 -60.39 19.21
C LYS A 238 -42.10 -58.94 19.31
N LEU A 239 -41.24 -57.98 18.97
CA LEU A 239 -41.54 -56.55 18.93
C LEU A 239 -42.44 -56.21 17.74
N MET A 240 -42.09 -56.67 16.53
CA MET A 240 -42.95 -56.49 15.35
C MET A 240 -44.26 -57.28 15.45
N ASP A 241 -44.29 -58.43 16.13
CA ASP A 241 -45.55 -59.09 16.48
C ASP A 241 -46.47 -58.22 17.34
N SER A 242 -45.89 -57.44 18.25
CA SER A 242 -46.65 -56.53 19.14
C SER A 242 -47.12 -55.30 18.38
N MET A 243 -46.26 -54.72 17.54
CA MET A 243 -46.62 -53.61 16.65
C MET A 243 -47.67 -54.01 15.62
N ARG A 244 -47.57 -55.22 15.05
CA ARG A 244 -48.55 -55.78 14.13
C ARG A 244 -49.93 -55.84 14.78
N ARG A 245 -50.06 -56.47 15.97
CA ARG A 245 -51.35 -56.54 16.68
C ARG A 245 -51.92 -55.16 16.98
N TRP A 246 -51.06 -54.21 17.30
CA TRP A 246 -51.45 -52.83 17.54
C TRP A 246 -51.97 -52.15 16.27
N TRP A 247 -51.23 -52.20 15.16
CA TRP A 247 -51.66 -51.66 13.87
C TRP A 247 -52.91 -52.35 13.31
N GLU A 248 -53.04 -53.67 13.48
CA GLU A 248 -54.25 -54.43 13.16
C GLU A 248 -55.45 -53.92 13.95
N SER A 249 -55.30 -53.66 15.25
CA SER A 249 -56.39 -53.13 16.09
C SER A 249 -56.90 -51.75 15.65
N GLN A 250 -56.05 -51.00 14.94
CA GLN A 250 -56.36 -49.68 14.38
C GLN A 250 -56.72 -49.75 12.89
N ASN A 251 -56.80 -50.95 12.29
CA ASN A 251 -57.01 -51.19 10.85
C ASN A 251 -55.99 -50.48 9.94
N LEU A 252 -54.72 -50.42 10.35
CA LEU A 252 -53.65 -49.73 9.61
C LEU A 252 -52.79 -50.65 8.74
N VAL A 253 -52.89 -51.98 8.90
CA VAL A 253 -52.09 -52.96 8.12
C VAL A 253 -52.91 -54.20 7.74
N ASN A 254 -52.51 -54.84 6.64
CA ASN A 254 -52.97 -56.17 6.23
C ASN A 254 -51.95 -57.25 6.60
N VAL A 255 -52.39 -58.49 6.83
CA VAL A 255 -51.48 -59.61 7.12
C VAL A 255 -51.55 -60.67 6.04
N LEU A 256 -50.39 -61.09 5.53
CA LEU A 256 -50.29 -62.12 4.50
C LEU A 256 -49.23 -63.17 4.85
N SER A 257 -49.54 -64.46 4.63
CA SER A 257 -48.57 -65.54 4.76
C SER A 257 -47.63 -65.59 3.55
N VAL A 258 -46.32 -65.77 3.78
CA VAL A 258 -45.29 -65.79 2.73
C VAL A 258 -45.53 -66.87 1.68
N ASN A 259 -46.19 -67.97 2.05
CA ASN A 259 -46.55 -69.05 1.12
C ASN A 259 -47.48 -68.62 -0.01
N ARG A 260 -48.23 -67.52 0.15
CA ARG A 260 -49.09 -66.97 -0.90
C ARG A 260 -48.35 -66.03 -1.88
N MET A 261 -47.05 -65.78 -1.66
CA MET A 261 -46.23 -64.93 -2.55
C MET A 261 -45.60 -65.68 -3.73
N ILE A 262 -45.53 -67.02 -3.69
CA ILE A 262 -44.82 -67.85 -4.68
C ILE A 262 -45.50 -67.80 -6.07
N ASP A 263 -46.79 -67.50 -6.14
CA ASP A 263 -47.58 -67.45 -7.38
C ASP A 263 -47.40 -66.14 -8.19
N TRP A 264 -46.43 -65.27 -7.84
CA TRP A 264 -46.27 -63.93 -8.44
C TRP A 264 -45.12 -63.80 -9.46
N GLY A 265 -44.40 -64.86 -9.81
CA GLY A 265 -43.23 -64.79 -10.69
C GLY A 265 -43.47 -65.25 -12.14
N ARG A 266 -43.18 -64.39 -13.13
CA ARG A 266 -42.68 -64.82 -14.45
C ARG A 266 -41.17 -65.03 -14.35
N GLU A 267 -40.63 -66.12 -14.90
CA GLU A 267 -39.18 -66.31 -15.01
C GLU A 267 -38.57 -65.16 -15.83
N SER A 268 -37.53 -64.52 -15.28
CA SER A 268 -36.82 -63.40 -15.93
C SER A 268 -35.74 -63.91 -16.86
N ASP A 269 -35.65 -63.31 -18.05
CA ASP A 269 -34.71 -63.71 -19.11
C ASP A 269 -33.26 -63.39 -18.74
N HIS A 270 -32.30 -64.11 -19.35
CA HIS A 270 -30.86 -63.90 -19.13
C HIS A 270 -30.43 -62.44 -19.33
N SER A 271 -30.93 -61.74 -20.35
CA SER A 271 -30.62 -60.33 -20.61
C SER A 271 -31.08 -59.38 -19.49
N GLN A 272 -32.20 -59.69 -18.83
CA GLN A 272 -32.71 -58.92 -17.70
C GLN A 272 -31.81 -59.07 -16.47
N TRP A 273 -31.27 -60.27 -16.25
CA TRP A 273 -30.27 -60.51 -15.20
C TRP A 273 -28.97 -59.76 -15.46
N ILE A 274 -28.51 -59.68 -16.72
CA ILE A 274 -27.30 -58.92 -17.08
C ILE A 274 -27.50 -57.42 -16.82
N LEU A 275 -28.60 -56.83 -17.30
CA LEU A 275 -28.90 -55.41 -17.07
C LEU A 275 -29.01 -55.08 -15.57
N LYS A 276 -29.67 -55.95 -14.80
CA LYS A 276 -29.77 -55.77 -13.35
C LYS A 276 -28.42 -55.96 -12.64
N GLY A 277 -27.59 -56.87 -13.15
CA GLY A 277 -26.22 -57.06 -12.69
C GLY A 277 -25.35 -55.81 -12.89
N GLN A 278 -25.46 -55.16 -14.05
CA GLN A 278 -24.75 -53.91 -14.36
C GLN A 278 -25.18 -52.78 -13.41
N GLU A 279 -26.47 -52.65 -13.14
CA GLU A 279 -27.02 -51.67 -12.18
C GLU A 279 -26.50 -51.92 -10.74
N TYR A 280 -26.45 -53.18 -10.30
CA TYR A 280 -25.88 -53.50 -8.99
C TYR A 280 -24.37 -53.28 -8.93
N PHE A 281 -23.65 -53.54 -10.03
CA PHE A 281 -22.22 -53.30 -10.11
C PHE A 281 -21.89 -51.81 -10.02
N SER A 282 -22.63 -50.95 -10.74
CA SER A 282 -22.44 -49.49 -10.66
C SER A 282 -22.73 -48.92 -9.27
N ASN A 283 -23.63 -49.56 -8.52
CA ASN A 283 -23.98 -49.18 -7.14
C ASN A 283 -23.06 -49.81 -6.07
N GLY A 284 -21.96 -50.47 -6.47
CA GLY A 284 -21.01 -51.09 -5.53
C GLY A 284 -21.51 -52.37 -4.84
N MET A 285 -22.66 -52.91 -5.25
CA MET A 285 -23.27 -54.12 -4.69
C MET A 285 -22.73 -55.39 -5.37
N TYR A 286 -21.42 -55.60 -5.30
CA TYR A 286 -20.69 -56.60 -6.10
C TYR A 286 -21.17 -58.04 -5.89
N LYS A 287 -21.63 -58.41 -4.68
CA LYS A 287 -22.19 -59.75 -4.39
C LYS A 287 -23.46 -60.04 -5.18
N LEU A 288 -24.37 -59.05 -5.21
CA LEU A 288 -25.65 -59.15 -5.91
C LEU A 288 -25.43 -59.07 -7.43
N ALA A 289 -24.51 -58.20 -7.86
CA ALA A 289 -24.08 -58.11 -9.26
C ALA A 289 -23.53 -59.45 -9.76
N ALA A 290 -22.60 -60.08 -9.04
CA ALA A 290 -22.07 -61.40 -9.38
C ALA A 290 -23.18 -62.47 -9.39
N GLY A 291 -24.13 -62.41 -8.45
CA GLY A 291 -25.28 -63.29 -8.43
C GLY A 291 -26.18 -63.17 -9.67
N CYS A 292 -26.35 -61.94 -10.19
CA CYS A 292 -27.12 -61.65 -11.39
C CYS A 292 -26.35 -62.06 -12.66
N PHE A 293 -25.06 -61.74 -12.78
CA PHE A 293 -24.25 -62.13 -13.93
C PHE A 293 -24.13 -63.65 -14.08
N ARG A 294 -23.99 -64.39 -12.98
CA ARG A 294 -24.04 -65.85 -12.99
C ARG A 294 -25.36 -66.42 -13.52
N ARG A 295 -26.48 -65.73 -13.28
CA ARG A 295 -27.81 -66.08 -13.83
C ARG A 295 -28.02 -65.55 -15.25
N GLY A 296 -27.23 -64.57 -15.68
CA GLY A 296 -27.15 -64.08 -17.06
C GLY A 296 -26.53 -65.09 -18.03
N GLY A 297 -25.95 -66.19 -17.53
CA GLY A 297 -25.41 -67.27 -18.34
C GLY A 297 -24.05 -66.92 -18.96
N PRO A 298 -23.64 -67.62 -20.03
CA PRO A 298 -22.30 -67.50 -20.60
C PRO A 298 -21.98 -66.10 -21.14
N ASP A 299 -23.00 -65.34 -21.55
CA ASP A 299 -22.85 -63.97 -22.09
C ASP A 299 -22.36 -62.95 -21.05
N ALA A 300 -22.41 -63.28 -19.75
CA ALA A 300 -21.95 -62.41 -18.66
C ALA A 300 -20.85 -63.04 -17.79
N GLU A 301 -20.12 -64.04 -18.31
CA GLU A 301 -19.05 -64.71 -17.57
C GLU A 301 -17.89 -63.76 -17.20
N THR A 302 -17.51 -62.85 -18.10
CA THR A 302 -16.47 -61.84 -17.82
C THR A 302 -16.90 -60.88 -16.72
N ASP A 303 -18.14 -60.39 -16.80
CA ASP A 303 -18.71 -59.45 -15.82
C ASP A 303 -18.91 -60.13 -14.46
N TYR A 304 -19.27 -61.42 -14.45
CA TYR A 304 -19.32 -62.25 -13.26
C TYR A 304 -17.94 -62.33 -12.58
N ARG A 305 -16.88 -62.64 -13.32
CA ARG A 305 -15.52 -62.73 -12.77
C ARG A 305 -15.03 -61.40 -12.20
N ILE A 306 -15.31 -60.29 -12.89
CA ILE A 306 -14.97 -58.95 -12.40
C ILE A 306 -15.76 -58.64 -11.12
N ALA A 307 -17.08 -58.85 -11.11
CA ALA A 307 -17.91 -58.65 -9.92
C ALA A 307 -17.50 -59.53 -8.74
N ALA A 308 -17.08 -60.77 -9.00
CA ALA A 308 -16.55 -61.67 -7.97
C ALA A 308 -15.21 -61.16 -7.40
N ALA A 309 -14.30 -60.67 -8.24
CA ALA A 309 -13.02 -60.09 -7.81
C ALA A 309 -13.22 -58.81 -6.96
N TYR A 310 -14.12 -57.91 -7.37
CA TYR A 310 -14.48 -56.73 -6.57
C TYR A 310 -15.18 -57.10 -5.25
N TYR A 311 -16.03 -58.12 -5.25
CA TYR A 311 -16.64 -58.64 -4.03
C TYR A 311 -15.59 -59.20 -3.07
N GLN A 312 -14.66 -60.03 -3.55
CA GLN A 312 -13.56 -60.55 -2.74
C GLN A 312 -12.69 -59.42 -2.17
N MET A 313 -12.31 -58.44 -3.00
CA MET A 313 -11.59 -57.25 -2.54
C MET A 313 -12.33 -56.54 -1.40
N SER A 314 -13.65 -56.31 -1.55
CA SER A 314 -14.44 -55.59 -0.55
C SER A 314 -14.50 -56.30 0.81
N GLN A 315 -14.52 -57.64 0.81
CA GLN A 315 -14.47 -58.43 2.04
C GLN A 315 -13.09 -58.35 2.70
N VAL A 316 -12.04 -58.58 1.90
CA VAL A 316 -10.67 -58.69 2.40
C VAL A 316 -10.11 -57.33 2.86
N LYS A 317 -10.52 -56.21 2.24
CA LYS A 317 -10.12 -54.85 2.69
C LYS A 317 -10.58 -54.51 4.11
N LEU A 318 -11.64 -55.16 4.60
CA LEU A 318 -12.17 -54.95 5.95
C LEU A 318 -11.49 -55.83 7.02
N GLU A 319 -10.78 -56.89 6.62
CA GLU A 319 -10.11 -57.82 7.55
C GLU A 319 -8.94 -57.18 8.34
N PRO A 320 -8.05 -56.36 7.74
CA PRO A 320 -6.95 -55.70 8.46
C PRO A 320 -7.42 -54.78 9.58
N LEU A 321 -8.59 -54.15 9.42
CA LEU A 321 -9.22 -53.30 10.43
C LEU A 321 -9.69 -54.10 11.65
N ARG A 322 -9.90 -55.42 11.49
CA ARG A 322 -10.30 -56.33 12.57
C ARG A 322 -9.10 -57.03 13.20
N ARG A 323 -8.14 -57.53 12.41
CA ARG A 323 -6.87 -58.16 12.83
C ARG A 323 -5.78 -58.05 11.74
N ASN A 324 -4.60 -57.50 12.07
CA ASN A 324 -3.47 -57.41 11.13
C ASN A 324 -2.50 -58.60 11.31
N ASN A 325 -2.72 -59.68 10.55
CA ASN A 325 -1.93 -60.91 10.61
C ASN A 325 -1.38 -61.26 9.21
N ASP A 326 -0.36 -62.11 9.12
CA ASP A 326 0.20 -62.51 7.80
C ASP A 326 -0.81 -63.18 6.88
N GLN A 327 -1.83 -63.84 7.43
CA GLN A 327 -2.91 -64.42 6.65
C GLN A 327 -3.79 -63.35 5.97
N THR A 328 -4.07 -62.23 6.64
CA THR A 328 -4.87 -61.14 6.04
C THR A 328 -4.09 -60.42 4.95
N ARG A 329 -2.76 -60.29 5.09
CA ARG A 329 -1.88 -59.79 4.02
C ARG A 329 -1.84 -60.72 2.80
N LYS A 330 -1.78 -62.05 3.01
CA LYS A 330 -1.87 -63.04 1.93
C LYS A 330 -3.21 -62.97 1.20
N ASN A 331 -4.32 -62.87 1.94
CA ASN A 331 -5.66 -62.70 1.37
C ASN A 331 -5.73 -61.43 0.50
N LEU A 332 -5.12 -60.32 0.95
CA LEU A 332 -5.06 -59.06 0.17
C LEU A 332 -4.24 -59.21 -1.11
N CYS A 333 -3.14 -59.97 -1.07
CA CYS A 333 -2.34 -60.25 -2.26
C CYS A 333 -3.11 -61.11 -3.25
N MET A 334 -3.83 -62.14 -2.78
CA MET A 334 -4.68 -62.97 -3.63
C MET A 334 -5.81 -62.17 -4.28
N ALA A 335 -6.46 -61.27 -3.55
CA ALA A 335 -7.48 -60.38 -4.11
C ALA A 335 -6.89 -59.43 -5.17
N ALA A 336 -5.67 -58.93 -4.94
CA ALA A 336 -4.96 -58.11 -5.92
C ALA A 336 -4.60 -58.90 -7.19
N ASP A 337 -4.13 -60.14 -7.04
CA ASP A 337 -3.77 -61.01 -8.16
C ASP A 337 -5.00 -61.40 -9.00
N GLU A 338 -6.15 -61.66 -8.36
CA GLU A 338 -7.40 -61.92 -9.10
C GLU A 338 -7.88 -60.68 -9.88
N LEU A 339 -7.76 -59.49 -9.30
CA LEU A 339 -8.04 -58.22 -10.01
C LEU A 339 -7.07 -58.01 -11.18
N LYS A 340 -5.78 -58.35 -11.03
CA LYS A 340 -4.79 -58.31 -12.12
C LYS A 340 -5.12 -59.32 -13.21
N ASN A 341 -5.51 -60.54 -12.88
CA ASN A 341 -5.92 -61.54 -13.87
C ASN A 341 -7.12 -61.08 -14.70
N CYS A 342 -8.07 -60.38 -14.07
CA CYS A 342 -9.21 -59.79 -14.77
C CYS A 342 -8.80 -58.72 -15.79
N THR A 343 -7.63 -58.09 -15.67
CA THR A 343 -7.17 -57.07 -16.65
C THR A 343 -6.89 -57.65 -18.04
N GLN A 344 -6.58 -58.95 -18.13
CA GLN A 344 -6.36 -59.63 -19.41
C GLN A 344 -7.67 -59.88 -20.19
N LEU A 345 -8.82 -59.77 -19.51
CA LEU A 345 -10.15 -60.04 -20.06
C LEU A 345 -10.81 -58.78 -20.62
N VAL A 346 -10.22 -57.59 -20.41
CA VAL A 346 -10.84 -56.31 -20.75
C VAL A 346 -9.88 -55.41 -21.52
N SER A 347 -10.42 -54.52 -22.37
CA SER A 347 -9.62 -53.51 -23.08
C SER A 347 -8.79 -52.61 -22.15
N ALA A 348 -7.67 -52.09 -22.66
CA ALA A 348 -6.70 -51.29 -21.89
C ALA A 348 -7.32 -50.11 -21.12
N GLN A 349 -8.40 -49.51 -21.62
CA GLN A 349 -9.10 -48.39 -20.96
C GLN A 349 -9.87 -48.84 -19.71
N HIS A 350 -10.49 -50.02 -19.76
CA HIS A 350 -11.27 -50.61 -18.66
C HIS A 350 -10.41 -51.41 -17.68
N ALA A 351 -9.14 -51.65 -18.02
CA ALA A 351 -8.16 -52.28 -17.14
C ALA A 351 -7.59 -51.31 -16.06
N ARG A 352 -7.61 -49.99 -16.29
CA ARG A 352 -7.03 -49.01 -15.35
C ARG A 352 -7.65 -49.03 -13.94
N PRO A 353 -8.99 -49.08 -13.77
CA PRO A 353 -9.60 -49.17 -12.44
C PRO A 353 -9.24 -50.46 -11.71
N LEU A 354 -9.15 -51.58 -12.44
CA LEU A 354 -8.71 -52.87 -11.89
C LEU A 354 -7.27 -52.79 -11.37
N TRP A 355 -6.36 -52.18 -12.15
CA TRP A 355 -4.97 -51.94 -11.73
C TRP A 355 -4.88 -51.03 -10.51
N PHE A 356 -5.67 -49.95 -10.45
CA PHE A 356 -5.73 -49.05 -9.30
C PHE A 356 -6.16 -49.80 -8.03
N HIS A 357 -7.24 -50.57 -8.11
CA HIS A 357 -7.76 -51.30 -6.97
C HIS A 357 -6.83 -52.46 -6.53
N ALA A 358 -6.15 -53.11 -7.47
CA ALA A 358 -5.10 -54.07 -7.17
C ALA A 358 -3.89 -53.41 -6.47
N ALA A 359 -3.47 -52.22 -6.92
CA ALA A 359 -2.39 -51.46 -6.30
C ALA A 359 -2.70 -51.07 -4.85
N VAL A 360 -3.93 -50.64 -4.57
CA VAL A 360 -4.41 -50.34 -3.21
C VAL A 360 -4.42 -51.59 -2.33
N CYS A 361 -4.83 -52.76 -2.84
CA CYS A 361 -4.77 -54.01 -2.07
C CYS A 361 -3.33 -54.40 -1.73
N LEU A 362 -2.39 -54.22 -2.65
CA LEU A 362 -0.96 -54.47 -2.45
C LEU A 362 -0.32 -53.46 -1.50
N GLU A 363 -0.76 -52.21 -1.53
CA GLU A 363 -0.37 -51.16 -0.58
C GLU A 363 -0.78 -51.55 0.84
N LEU A 364 -2.04 -51.97 1.04
CA LEU A 364 -2.55 -52.49 2.32
C LEU A 364 -1.89 -53.79 2.77
N ALA A 365 -1.40 -54.61 1.83
CA ALA A 365 -0.64 -55.83 2.12
C ALA A 365 0.84 -55.58 2.44
N HIS A 366 1.29 -54.31 2.45
CA HIS A 366 2.69 -53.90 2.57
C HIS A 366 3.62 -54.43 1.45
N GLN A 367 3.07 -54.74 0.27
CA GLN A 367 3.81 -55.15 -0.93
C GLN A 367 4.09 -53.92 -1.82
N ILE A 368 4.89 -52.99 -1.31
CA ILE A 368 5.12 -51.63 -1.87
C ILE A 368 5.59 -51.68 -3.32
N VAL A 369 6.53 -52.58 -3.67
CA VAL A 369 7.07 -52.69 -5.04
C VAL A 369 6.00 -53.13 -6.04
N LYS A 370 5.23 -54.16 -5.67
CA LYS A 370 4.15 -54.68 -6.52
C LYS A 370 2.98 -53.68 -6.62
N SER A 371 2.80 -52.85 -5.60
CA SER A 371 1.82 -51.76 -5.56
C SER A 371 2.23 -50.61 -6.49
N ALA A 372 3.49 -50.18 -6.46
CA ALA A 372 4.02 -49.13 -7.33
C ALA A 372 3.93 -49.51 -8.82
N ASP A 373 4.30 -50.75 -9.17
CA ASP A 373 4.14 -51.28 -10.53
C ASP A 373 2.67 -51.30 -10.97
N ALA A 374 1.76 -51.69 -10.07
CA ALA A 374 0.33 -51.66 -10.35
C ALA A 374 -0.22 -50.22 -10.49
N PHE A 375 0.30 -49.23 -9.74
CA PHE A 375 -0.06 -47.82 -9.90
C PHE A 375 0.46 -47.23 -11.22
N ILE A 376 1.62 -47.64 -11.70
CA ILE A 376 2.14 -47.25 -13.03
C ILE A 376 1.22 -47.79 -14.12
N ASN A 377 0.83 -49.06 -14.05
CA ASN A 377 -0.12 -49.67 -14.99
C ASN A 377 -1.53 -49.05 -14.91
N ALA A 378 -1.89 -48.43 -13.78
CA ALA A 378 -3.11 -47.64 -13.62
C ALA A 378 -3.02 -46.20 -14.17
N GLY A 379 -1.83 -45.72 -14.56
CA GLY A 379 -1.58 -44.33 -14.97
C GLY A 379 -1.41 -43.34 -13.81
N MET A 380 -1.20 -43.84 -12.58
CA MET A 380 -1.09 -43.05 -11.35
C MET A 380 0.37 -42.92 -10.89
N HIS A 381 1.21 -42.29 -11.72
CA HIS A 381 2.65 -42.19 -11.49
C HIS A 381 3.02 -41.46 -10.17
N GLU A 382 2.27 -40.42 -9.80
CA GLU A 382 2.50 -39.65 -8.57
C GLU A 382 2.35 -40.50 -7.30
N ARG A 383 1.33 -41.37 -7.25
CA ARG A 383 1.06 -42.25 -6.12
C ARG A 383 2.06 -43.41 -6.05
N ALA A 384 2.53 -43.89 -7.20
CA ALA A 384 3.62 -44.88 -7.28
C ALA A 384 4.92 -44.32 -6.68
N VAL A 385 5.29 -43.08 -7.02
CA VAL A 385 6.48 -42.40 -6.49
C VAL A 385 6.36 -42.19 -4.99
N ARG A 386 5.22 -41.71 -4.50
CA ARG A 386 4.98 -41.50 -3.07
C ARG A 386 5.07 -42.82 -2.27
N SER A 387 4.49 -43.89 -2.79
CA SER A 387 4.53 -45.21 -2.14
C SER A 387 5.97 -45.77 -2.07
N LEU A 388 6.77 -45.57 -3.13
CA LEU A 388 8.20 -45.93 -3.13
C LEU A 388 9.05 -45.05 -2.19
N LEU A 389 8.77 -43.74 -2.13
CA LEU A 389 9.48 -42.79 -1.27
C LEU A 389 9.23 -43.04 0.22
N ASN A 390 8.05 -43.54 0.61
CA ASN A 390 7.78 -43.94 1.99
C ASN A 390 8.59 -45.19 2.42
N SER A 391 9.24 -45.89 1.49
CA SER A 391 10.06 -47.08 1.70
C SER A 391 11.56 -46.80 1.45
N LEU A 392 12.09 -45.76 2.09
CA LEU A 392 13.46 -45.23 1.94
C LEU A 392 14.59 -46.29 1.92
N ASP A 393 14.44 -47.42 2.61
CA ASP A 393 15.46 -48.48 2.66
C ASP A 393 15.52 -49.40 1.44
N TYR A 394 14.44 -49.48 0.64
CA TYR A 394 14.41 -50.34 -0.55
C TYR A 394 15.02 -49.65 -1.78
N CYS A 395 14.71 -48.35 -2.02
CA CYS A 395 15.39 -47.56 -3.06
C CYS A 395 16.91 -47.55 -2.86
N ARG A 396 17.37 -47.46 -1.59
CA ARG A 396 18.78 -47.58 -1.20
C ARG A 396 19.47 -48.86 -1.71
N LYS A 397 18.75 -49.99 -1.75
CA LYS A 397 19.33 -51.33 -1.97
C LYS A 397 19.28 -51.82 -3.42
N HIS A 398 18.45 -51.23 -4.28
CA HIS A 398 18.27 -51.71 -5.66
C HIS A 398 18.62 -50.69 -6.75
N TYR A 399 18.52 -49.38 -6.47
CA TYR A 399 18.81 -48.35 -7.48
C TYR A 399 20.12 -47.58 -7.21
N PHE A 400 20.69 -47.71 -6.00
CA PHE A 400 21.80 -46.86 -5.54
C PHE A 400 22.98 -47.64 -4.92
N GLU A 401 23.15 -48.94 -5.23
CA GLU A 401 24.33 -49.69 -4.78
C GLU A 401 25.63 -48.98 -5.21
N GLY A 402 26.39 -48.49 -4.22
CA GLY A 402 27.69 -47.82 -4.38
C GLY A 402 27.80 -46.37 -3.91
N TRP A 403 26.72 -45.75 -3.40
CA TRP A 403 26.74 -44.31 -3.07
C TRP A 403 26.47 -44.01 -1.58
N PRO A 404 27.11 -42.98 -1.00
CA PRO A 404 27.06 -42.71 0.44
C PRO A 404 25.64 -42.34 0.92
N PRO A 405 25.33 -42.62 2.20
CA PRO A 405 23.98 -42.48 2.75
C PRO A 405 23.53 -41.01 2.78
N VAL A 406 22.41 -40.72 2.11
CA VAL A 406 21.70 -39.43 2.22
C VAL A 406 21.00 -39.37 3.57
N LYS A 407 21.33 -38.34 4.35
CA LYS A 407 20.79 -38.09 5.70
C LYS A 407 19.66 -37.06 5.74
N ASP A 408 19.43 -36.31 4.64
CA ASP A 408 18.56 -35.12 4.66
C ASP A 408 17.79 -34.91 3.33
N TRP A 409 16.52 -34.47 3.41
CA TRP A 409 15.62 -34.25 2.25
C TRP A 409 16.19 -33.24 1.22
N LYS A 410 16.96 -32.26 1.69
CA LYS A 410 17.64 -31.24 0.87
C LYS A 410 18.70 -31.81 -0.08
N GLU A 411 19.24 -33.01 0.17
CA GLU A 411 20.18 -33.66 -0.76
C GLU A 411 19.47 -34.33 -1.94
N PHE A 412 18.20 -34.71 -1.79
CA PHE A 412 17.38 -35.25 -2.88
C PHE A 412 16.99 -34.15 -3.88
N GLU A 413 16.76 -32.93 -3.37
CA GLU A 413 16.47 -31.70 -4.11
C GLU A 413 17.55 -31.29 -5.14
N ASN A 414 18.71 -31.97 -5.13
CA ASN A 414 19.85 -31.74 -6.04
C ASN A 414 20.14 -32.91 -6.99
N ARG A 415 19.34 -33.99 -7.00
CA ARG A 415 19.57 -35.17 -7.87
C ARG A 415 18.61 -35.26 -9.07
N PRO A 416 19.06 -35.79 -10.22
CA PRO A 416 18.27 -35.83 -11.45
C PRO A 416 17.09 -36.83 -11.41
N LEU A 417 15.90 -36.39 -11.81
CA LEU A 417 14.64 -37.17 -11.92
C LEU A 417 14.59 -38.15 -13.12
N LEU A 418 15.72 -38.36 -13.80
CA LEU A 418 15.82 -39.08 -15.09
C LEU A 418 15.16 -40.48 -15.16
N PRO A 419 15.03 -41.28 -14.08
CA PRO A 419 14.39 -42.60 -14.17
C PRO A 419 12.85 -42.60 -14.13
N LEU A 420 12.21 -41.46 -13.80
CA LEU A 420 10.77 -41.42 -13.46
C LEU A 420 9.84 -40.98 -14.59
N PHE A 421 10.41 -40.42 -15.66
CA PHE A 421 9.66 -39.91 -16.82
C PHE A 421 10.23 -40.56 -18.08
N ASP A 422 9.38 -40.86 -19.06
CA ASP A 422 9.76 -41.41 -20.38
C ASP A 422 10.49 -40.37 -21.25
N ARG A 423 11.58 -39.79 -20.73
CA ARG A 423 12.44 -38.79 -21.39
C ARG A 423 11.73 -37.55 -21.94
N ASN A 424 10.48 -37.27 -21.54
CA ASN A 424 9.79 -36.03 -21.92
C ASN A 424 10.24 -34.86 -21.04
N ILE A 425 10.92 -33.89 -21.66
CA ILE A 425 11.55 -32.76 -20.98
C ILE A 425 10.49 -31.80 -20.40
N ASP A 426 9.40 -31.56 -21.11
CA ASP A 426 8.38 -30.60 -20.68
C ASP A 426 7.63 -31.11 -19.44
N ASP A 427 7.41 -32.43 -19.33
CA ASP A 427 6.81 -33.05 -18.15
C ASP A 427 7.73 -32.92 -16.93
N MET A 428 9.05 -33.13 -17.12
CA MET A 428 10.04 -32.95 -16.06
C MET A 428 10.12 -31.49 -15.58
N LEU A 429 10.08 -30.51 -16.50
CA LEU A 429 10.10 -29.09 -16.16
C LEU A 429 8.78 -28.63 -15.51
N ALA A 430 7.64 -29.12 -15.99
CA ALA A 430 6.33 -28.84 -15.42
C ALA A 430 6.22 -29.41 -13.99
N PHE A 431 6.73 -30.62 -13.77
CA PHE A 431 6.80 -31.22 -12.43
C PHE A 431 7.69 -30.39 -11.49
N ALA A 432 8.90 -30.03 -11.92
CA ALA A 432 9.82 -29.22 -11.11
C ALA A 432 9.22 -27.84 -10.76
N ARG A 433 8.47 -27.21 -11.68
CA ARG A 433 7.75 -25.95 -11.42
C ARG A 433 6.58 -26.14 -10.44
N LYS A 434 5.75 -27.17 -10.64
CA LYS A 434 4.57 -27.46 -9.79
C LYS A 434 4.96 -27.69 -8.33
N HIS A 435 6.09 -28.36 -8.10
CA HIS A 435 6.55 -28.71 -6.76
C HIS A 435 7.62 -27.75 -6.18
N GLY A 436 8.01 -26.70 -6.92
CA GLY A 436 8.92 -25.66 -6.41
C GLY A 436 10.40 -26.05 -6.34
N TYR A 437 10.84 -27.10 -7.04
CA TYR A 437 12.23 -27.59 -7.02
C TYR A 437 13.18 -26.71 -7.86
N ARG A 438 13.50 -25.51 -7.37
CA ARG A 438 14.27 -24.49 -8.13
C ARG A 438 15.68 -24.93 -8.52
N GLY A 439 16.39 -25.66 -7.67
CA GLY A 439 17.74 -26.17 -7.96
C GLY A 439 17.75 -27.16 -9.12
N GLN A 440 16.88 -28.17 -9.04
CA GLN A 440 16.65 -29.16 -10.11
C GLN A 440 16.17 -28.52 -11.40
N LEU A 441 15.24 -27.57 -11.34
CA LEU A 441 14.75 -26.86 -12.52
C LEU A 441 15.90 -26.22 -13.29
N LYS A 442 16.82 -25.53 -12.59
CA LYS A 442 17.99 -24.91 -13.22
C LYS A 442 18.97 -25.94 -13.79
N ALA A 443 19.23 -27.02 -13.07
CA ALA A 443 20.10 -28.10 -13.55
C ALA A 443 19.54 -28.78 -14.82
N LEU A 444 18.22 -29.02 -14.86
CA LEU A 444 17.52 -29.57 -16.03
C LEU A 444 17.57 -28.59 -17.21
N LEU A 445 17.26 -27.31 -16.97
CA LEU A 445 17.31 -26.27 -18.01
C LEU A 445 18.72 -26.10 -18.58
N GLU A 446 19.77 -26.20 -17.74
CA GLU A 446 21.16 -26.14 -18.19
C GLU A 446 21.56 -27.39 -18.98
N PHE A 447 21.21 -28.58 -18.48
CA PHE A 447 21.51 -29.86 -19.16
C PHE A 447 20.88 -29.93 -20.56
N TYR A 448 19.62 -29.51 -20.69
CA TYR A 448 18.91 -29.46 -21.96
C TYR A 448 19.15 -28.17 -22.77
N GLN A 449 20.11 -27.33 -22.35
CA GLN A 449 20.52 -26.10 -23.03
C GLN A 449 19.40 -25.05 -23.22
N ARG A 450 18.30 -25.09 -22.47
CA ARG A 450 17.22 -24.08 -22.49
C ARG A 450 17.67 -22.79 -21.77
N PHE A 451 18.67 -22.13 -22.33
CA PHE A 451 19.38 -21.02 -21.71
C PHE A 451 18.51 -19.78 -21.46
N ASP A 452 17.49 -19.51 -22.28
CA ASP A 452 16.58 -18.37 -22.06
C ASP A 452 15.72 -18.54 -20.80
N GLU A 453 15.17 -19.74 -20.59
CA GLU A 453 14.40 -20.08 -19.38
C GLU A 453 15.31 -20.20 -18.16
N LEU A 454 16.53 -20.70 -18.34
CA LEU A 454 17.54 -20.74 -17.29
C LEU A 454 17.90 -19.31 -16.84
N ALA A 455 18.10 -18.40 -17.79
CA ALA A 455 18.38 -17.00 -17.52
C ALA A 455 17.21 -16.33 -16.79
N HIS A 456 15.96 -16.63 -17.17
CA HIS A 456 14.77 -16.15 -16.46
C HIS A 456 14.74 -16.67 -15.02
N ALA A 457 14.98 -17.97 -14.79
CA ALA A 457 15.02 -18.56 -13.46
C ALA A 457 16.14 -17.96 -12.56
N PHE A 458 17.29 -17.59 -13.13
CA PHE A 458 18.32 -16.84 -12.40
C PHE A 458 17.92 -15.39 -12.13
N SER A 459 17.15 -14.76 -13.02
CA SER A 459 16.63 -13.40 -12.83
C SER A 459 15.61 -13.33 -11.68
N GLU A 460 14.72 -14.33 -11.57
CA GLU A 460 13.76 -14.44 -10.46
C GLU A 460 14.45 -14.61 -9.10
N ASP A 461 15.57 -15.32 -9.05
CA ASP A 461 16.36 -15.49 -7.83
C ASP A 461 17.26 -14.29 -7.50
N GLY A 462 17.16 -13.18 -8.25
CA GLY A 462 17.94 -11.96 -8.02
C GLY A 462 19.38 -12.01 -8.53
N LEU A 463 19.81 -13.09 -9.18
CA LEU A 463 21.17 -13.30 -9.68
C LEU A 463 21.35 -12.72 -11.10
N GLN A 464 21.21 -11.40 -11.23
CA GLN A 464 21.14 -10.67 -12.51
C GLN A 464 22.37 -10.84 -13.42
N GLN A 465 23.57 -10.94 -12.83
CA GLN A 465 24.81 -11.18 -13.59
C GLN A 465 24.81 -12.56 -14.25
N LYS A 466 24.41 -13.61 -13.51
CA LYS A 466 24.32 -14.98 -14.05
C LYS A 466 23.24 -15.06 -15.12
N ALA A 467 22.08 -14.44 -14.89
CA ALA A 467 21.02 -14.33 -15.90
C ALA A 467 21.52 -13.69 -17.21
N SER A 468 22.25 -12.57 -17.11
CA SER A 468 22.82 -11.89 -18.28
C SER A 468 23.81 -12.78 -19.05
N ILE A 469 24.66 -13.54 -18.34
CA ILE A 469 25.60 -14.49 -18.97
C ILE A 469 24.84 -15.59 -19.73
N PHE A 470 23.78 -16.15 -19.15
CA PHE A 470 23.00 -17.19 -19.82
C PHE A 470 22.18 -16.67 -21.00
N TYR A 471 21.67 -15.44 -20.94
CA TYR A 471 21.06 -14.79 -22.12
C TYR A 471 22.07 -14.56 -23.26
N ILE A 472 23.32 -14.22 -22.95
CA ILE A 472 24.38 -14.13 -23.97
C ILE A 472 24.66 -15.51 -24.57
N ARG A 473 24.75 -16.56 -23.74
CA ARG A 473 24.91 -17.95 -24.21
C ARG A 473 23.74 -18.42 -25.07
N ALA A 474 22.51 -18.02 -24.72
CA ALA A 474 21.32 -18.30 -25.52
C ALA A 474 21.44 -17.66 -26.92
N PHE A 475 21.87 -16.41 -27.00
CA PHE A 475 22.13 -15.74 -28.27
C PHE A 475 23.26 -16.41 -29.06
N GLU A 476 24.37 -16.78 -28.43
CA GLU A 476 25.49 -17.48 -29.08
C GLU A 476 25.09 -18.84 -29.65
N ARG A 477 24.14 -19.52 -29.00
CA ARG A 477 23.66 -20.85 -29.40
C ARG A 477 22.53 -20.81 -30.42
N TYR A 478 21.56 -19.92 -30.23
CA TYR A 478 20.29 -19.90 -30.96
C TYR A 478 20.10 -18.66 -31.85
N GLY A 479 20.97 -17.66 -31.75
CA GLY A 479 20.91 -16.43 -32.56
C GLY A 479 19.74 -15.51 -32.24
N THR A 480 19.07 -15.67 -31.10
CA THR A 480 17.84 -14.97 -30.71
C THR A 480 18.11 -13.51 -30.28
N PRO A 481 17.74 -12.49 -31.08
CA PRO A 481 18.04 -11.09 -30.76
C PRO A 481 17.38 -10.60 -29.46
N PHE A 482 16.24 -11.21 -29.10
CA PHE A 482 15.51 -10.94 -27.87
C PHE A 482 16.35 -11.24 -26.61
N SER A 483 17.08 -12.35 -26.61
CA SER A 483 17.95 -12.77 -25.50
C SER A 483 19.05 -11.73 -25.27
N LEU A 484 19.68 -11.25 -26.34
CA LEU A 484 20.71 -10.22 -26.24
C LEU A 484 20.15 -8.87 -25.76
N LYS A 485 18.93 -8.50 -26.17
CA LYS A 485 18.24 -7.31 -25.66
C LYS A 485 18.01 -7.41 -24.14
N ASN A 486 17.60 -8.57 -23.64
CA ASN A 486 17.41 -8.81 -22.21
C ASN A 486 18.73 -8.82 -21.45
N ALA A 487 19.79 -9.42 -22.00
CA ALA A 487 21.14 -9.35 -21.43
C ALA A 487 21.63 -7.89 -21.29
N ALA A 488 21.44 -7.08 -22.34
CA ALA A 488 21.80 -5.66 -22.30
C ALA A 488 20.99 -4.89 -21.26
N ALA A 489 19.68 -5.12 -21.17
CA ALA A 489 18.82 -4.46 -20.18
C ALA A 489 19.22 -4.83 -18.74
N LEU A 490 19.48 -6.11 -18.45
CA LEU A 490 19.93 -6.57 -17.13
C LEU A 490 21.33 -6.04 -16.77
N THR A 491 22.22 -5.94 -17.75
CA THR A 491 23.57 -5.38 -17.55
C THR A 491 23.51 -3.89 -17.24
N VAL A 492 22.66 -3.12 -17.94
CA VAL A 492 22.39 -1.71 -17.62
C VAL A 492 21.79 -1.57 -16.22
N ALA A 493 20.80 -2.38 -15.86
CA ALA A 493 20.20 -2.36 -14.52
C ALA A 493 21.22 -2.69 -13.42
N SER A 494 22.16 -3.61 -13.69
CA SER A 494 23.26 -3.94 -12.79
C SER A 494 24.24 -2.76 -12.64
N ALA A 495 24.53 -2.03 -13.72
CA ALA A 495 25.36 -0.83 -13.67
C ALA A 495 24.70 0.29 -12.86
N GLU A 496 23.40 0.53 -13.05
CA GLU A 496 22.63 1.52 -12.28
C GLU A 496 22.50 1.15 -10.79
N TRP A 497 22.51 -0.14 -10.46
CA TRP A 497 22.53 -0.62 -9.08
C TRP A 497 23.85 -0.32 -8.37
N ILE A 498 24.98 -0.41 -9.10
CA ILE A 498 26.32 -0.19 -8.56
C ILE A 498 26.65 1.31 -8.49
N PHE A 499 26.34 2.05 -9.56
CA PHE A 499 26.62 3.48 -9.66
C PHE A 499 25.37 4.29 -9.30
N THR A 500 25.25 4.67 -8.03
CA THR A 500 24.12 5.46 -7.50
C THR A 500 24.60 6.80 -6.95
N LEU A 501 23.67 7.67 -6.53
CA LEU A 501 24.02 8.96 -5.94
C LEU A 501 24.84 8.77 -4.65
N ALA A 502 26.06 9.32 -4.64
CA ALA A 502 27.02 9.21 -3.54
C ALA A 502 27.41 7.76 -3.16
N SER A 503 27.38 6.82 -4.11
CA SER A 503 27.82 5.44 -3.86
C SER A 503 29.33 5.30 -3.73
N ASN A 504 29.76 4.39 -2.85
CA ASN A 504 31.10 3.82 -2.88
C ASN A 504 31.00 2.36 -3.39
N PRO A 505 31.15 2.12 -4.69
CA PRO A 505 30.94 0.80 -5.26
C PRO A 505 32.07 -0.17 -4.88
N ASN A 506 31.70 -1.42 -4.58
CA ASN A 506 32.66 -2.47 -4.25
C ASN A 506 33.53 -2.83 -5.47
N HIS A 507 34.85 -2.90 -5.26
CA HIS A 507 35.82 -3.12 -6.36
C HIS A 507 35.60 -4.44 -7.11
N SER A 508 35.21 -5.52 -6.42
CA SER A 508 34.89 -6.81 -7.06
C SER A 508 33.68 -6.71 -7.98
N ALA A 509 32.57 -6.12 -7.50
CA ALA A 509 31.35 -5.95 -8.28
C ALA A 509 31.55 -5.07 -9.52
N VAL A 510 32.41 -4.04 -9.42
CA VAL A 510 32.80 -3.19 -10.56
C VAL A 510 33.59 -3.99 -11.61
N LYS A 511 34.50 -4.86 -11.18
CA LYS A 511 35.26 -5.73 -12.09
C LYS A 511 34.35 -6.70 -12.83
N ASP A 512 33.46 -7.39 -12.11
CA ASP A 512 32.51 -8.34 -12.70
C ASP A 512 31.57 -7.64 -13.70
N LEU A 513 31.13 -6.41 -13.37
CA LEU A 513 30.33 -5.60 -14.28
C LEU A 513 31.11 -5.20 -15.54
N SER A 514 32.39 -4.82 -15.41
CA SER A 514 33.25 -4.47 -16.57
C SER A 514 33.32 -5.63 -17.56
N GLU A 515 33.61 -6.84 -17.07
CA GLU A 515 33.69 -8.04 -17.89
C GLU A 515 32.35 -8.36 -18.58
N LEU A 516 31.24 -8.13 -17.88
CA LEU A 516 29.90 -8.35 -18.43
C LEU A 516 29.54 -7.32 -19.51
N ILE A 517 29.84 -6.03 -19.28
CA ILE A 517 29.62 -4.95 -20.26
C ILE A 517 30.40 -5.23 -21.55
N GLU A 518 31.67 -5.63 -21.44
CA GLU A 518 32.50 -5.96 -22.59
C GLU A 518 31.92 -7.15 -23.39
N LYS A 519 31.46 -8.21 -22.71
CA LYS A 519 30.83 -9.37 -23.36
C LYS A 519 29.57 -8.99 -24.14
N VAL A 520 28.73 -8.13 -23.57
CA VAL A 520 27.51 -7.64 -24.24
C VAL A 520 27.86 -6.74 -25.42
N LEU A 521 28.83 -5.81 -25.27
CA LEU A 521 29.21 -4.87 -26.32
C LEU A 521 29.92 -5.51 -27.53
N ARG A 522 30.43 -6.75 -27.43
CA ARG A 522 30.91 -7.52 -28.59
C ARG A 522 29.84 -7.67 -29.68
N TYR A 523 28.57 -7.71 -29.28
CA TYR A 523 27.43 -7.86 -30.18
C TYR A 523 26.65 -6.55 -30.37
N SER A 524 27.34 -5.40 -30.28
CA SER A 524 26.68 -4.09 -30.22
C SER A 524 25.80 -3.71 -31.44
N SER A 525 25.96 -4.37 -32.59
CA SER A 525 25.09 -4.19 -33.76
C SER A 525 23.66 -4.70 -33.56
N HIS A 526 23.43 -5.58 -32.59
CA HIS A 526 22.14 -6.22 -32.31
C HIS A 526 21.45 -5.65 -31.06
N ILE A 527 22.04 -4.61 -30.45
CA ILE A 527 21.57 -3.98 -29.21
C ILE A 527 20.90 -2.64 -29.54
N GLY A 528 19.87 -2.29 -28.77
CA GLY A 528 19.22 -0.98 -28.89
C GLY A 528 20.20 0.19 -28.68
N PRO A 529 20.03 1.32 -29.39
CA PRO A 529 20.98 2.43 -29.39
C PRO A 529 21.16 3.05 -28.00
N LEU A 530 20.09 3.10 -27.19
CA LEU A 530 20.14 3.65 -25.83
C LEU A 530 20.93 2.76 -24.87
N SER A 531 20.69 1.44 -24.87
CA SER A 531 21.45 0.49 -24.05
C SER A 531 22.93 0.48 -24.43
N GLN A 532 23.25 0.55 -25.73
CA GLN A 532 24.63 0.66 -26.22
C GLN A 532 25.30 1.95 -25.69
N LYS A 533 24.59 3.08 -25.73
CA LYS A 533 25.07 4.37 -25.20
C LYS A 533 25.31 4.30 -23.69
N LEU A 534 24.39 3.72 -22.92
CA LEU A 534 24.51 3.55 -21.46
C LEU A 534 25.66 2.62 -21.08
N LEU A 535 25.79 1.48 -21.75
CA LEU A 535 26.87 0.52 -21.46
C LEU A 535 28.26 1.11 -21.76
N ARG A 536 28.43 1.80 -22.90
CA ARG A 536 29.68 2.51 -23.22
C ARG A 536 29.99 3.61 -22.22
N PHE A 537 28.96 4.32 -21.74
CA PHE A 537 29.11 5.33 -20.72
C PHE A 537 29.60 4.73 -19.39
N PHE A 538 28.97 3.67 -18.91
CA PHE A 538 29.40 3.01 -17.66
C PHE A 538 30.80 2.42 -17.77
N LEU A 539 31.18 1.85 -18.93
CA LEU A 539 32.56 1.41 -19.16
C LEU A 539 33.57 2.55 -19.00
N LYS A 540 33.28 3.71 -19.60
CA LYS A 540 34.12 4.92 -19.45
C LYS A 540 34.19 5.46 -18.03
N VAL A 541 33.11 5.29 -17.24
CA VAL A 541 33.11 5.63 -15.80
C VAL A 541 33.99 4.66 -15.01
N ILE A 542 33.94 3.36 -15.33
CA ILE A 542 34.79 2.32 -14.73
C ILE A 542 36.27 2.59 -15.01
N GLU A 543 36.64 2.88 -16.28
CA GLU A 543 38.01 3.23 -16.68
C GLU A 543 38.57 4.45 -15.94
N LYS A 544 37.70 5.39 -15.54
CA LYS A 544 38.07 6.58 -14.76
C LYS A 544 38.00 6.36 -13.25
N ASN A 545 38.00 5.12 -12.77
CA ASN A 545 37.86 4.76 -11.36
C ASN A 545 36.61 5.36 -10.70
N GLY A 546 35.47 5.34 -11.40
CA GLY A 546 34.19 5.86 -10.88
C GLY A 546 34.06 7.39 -10.92
N LYS A 547 35.01 8.11 -11.53
CA LYS A 547 34.97 9.58 -11.64
C LYS A 547 34.21 10.03 -12.89
N TYR A 548 33.32 10.99 -12.69
CA TYR A 548 32.54 11.61 -13.75
C TYR A 548 33.21 12.89 -14.25
N SER A 549 33.23 13.12 -15.56
CA SER A 549 33.74 14.37 -16.15
C SER A 549 32.61 15.31 -16.58
N PRO A 550 32.76 16.65 -16.43
CA PRO A 550 31.73 17.62 -16.78
C PRO A 550 31.28 17.57 -18.25
N ASP A 551 32.18 17.23 -19.17
CA ASP A 551 31.88 17.15 -20.60
C ASP A 551 30.86 16.05 -20.93
N MET A 552 30.77 15.00 -20.10
CA MET A 552 29.83 13.91 -20.28
C MET A 552 28.38 14.36 -20.11
N VAL A 553 28.10 15.47 -19.41
CA VAL A 553 26.72 15.97 -19.19
C VAL A 553 26.06 16.41 -20.50
N LYS A 554 26.84 16.88 -21.47
CA LYS A 554 26.34 17.42 -22.75
C LYS A 554 25.78 16.33 -23.66
N ASP A 555 26.25 15.10 -23.50
CA ASP A 555 25.88 13.96 -24.34
C ASP A 555 24.47 13.42 -24.03
N TRP A 556 23.84 13.84 -22.92
CA TRP A 556 22.55 13.32 -22.44
C TRP A 556 21.42 14.34 -22.57
N ASP A 557 20.30 13.91 -23.14
CA ASP A 557 19.10 14.74 -23.25
C ASP A 557 18.33 14.75 -21.92
N GLN A 558 17.82 15.93 -21.54
CA GLN A 558 16.99 16.11 -20.36
C GLN A 558 15.51 15.77 -20.63
N LYS A 559 15.06 15.83 -21.88
CA LYS A 559 13.65 15.57 -22.24
C LYS A 559 13.29 14.09 -22.22
N ASP A 560 14.27 13.23 -22.48
CA ASP A 560 14.10 11.78 -22.40
C ASP A 560 14.19 11.33 -20.93
N PRO A 561 13.14 10.68 -20.38
CA PRO A 561 13.10 10.29 -18.98
C PRO A 561 14.23 9.33 -18.58
N GLU A 562 14.66 8.42 -19.46
CA GLU A 562 15.74 7.48 -19.15
C GLU A 562 17.11 8.19 -19.14
N GLN A 563 17.35 9.07 -20.10
CA GLN A 563 18.59 9.87 -20.18
C GLN A 563 18.65 10.96 -19.11
N SER A 564 17.51 11.48 -18.67
CA SER A 564 17.43 12.51 -17.64
C SER A 564 18.01 12.04 -16.30
N LEU A 565 17.78 10.78 -15.92
CA LEU A 565 18.29 10.23 -14.67
C LEU A 565 19.81 10.05 -14.72
N THR A 566 20.34 9.55 -15.83
CA THR A 566 21.79 9.45 -16.07
C THR A 566 22.43 10.85 -16.04
N LYS A 567 21.78 11.83 -16.67
CA LYS A 567 22.23 13.24 -16.64
C LYS A 567 22.26 13.80 -15.22
N ALA A 568 21.25 13.51 -14.39
CA ALA A 568 21.22 13.92 -12.99
C ALA A 568 22.35 13.29 -12.17
N LEU A 569 22.64 12.01 -12.40
CA LEU A 569 23.72 11.28 -11.73
C LEU A 569 25.10 11.85 -12.04
N ILE A 570 25.38 12.15 -13.32
CA ILE A 570 26.62 12.82 -13.75
C ILE A 570 26.67 14.24 -13.19
N SER A 571 25.55 14.97 -13.23
CA SER A 571 25.51 16.34 -12.72
C SER A 571 25.84 16.35 -11.23
N TYR A 572 25.22 15.51 -10.42
CA TYR A 572 25.46 15.46 -8.98
C TYR A 572 26.92 15.22 -8.61
N SER A 573 27.59 14.27 -9.27
CA SER A 573 29.00 13.95 -9.00
C SER A 573 29.94 15.10 -9.38
N THR A 574 29.64 15.82 -10.46
CA THR A 574 30.41 17.02 -10.87
C THR A 574 30.14 18.24 -9.99
N LEU A 575 29.06 18.23 -9.21
CA LEU A 575 28.59 19.30 -8.34
C LEU A 575 28.89 19.06 -6.84
N GLN A 576 29.63 18.00 -6.50
CA GLN A 576 30.03 17.70 -5.12
C GLN A 576 30.83 18.83 -4.47
N ASP A 577 31.66 19.53 -5.25
CA ASP A 577 32.48 20.65 -4.79
C ASP A 577 31.77 21.99 -5.02
N THR A 578 31.75 22.85 -3.99
CA THR A 578 31.21 24.23 -4.03
C THR A 578 32.32 25.30 -4.02
N ILE A 579 33.60 24.94 -3.98
CA ILE A 579 34.74 25.88 -3.91
C ILE A 579 34.75 26.85 -5.10
N TRP A 580 34.28 26.40 -6.27
CA TRP A 580 34.16 27.24 -7.48
C TRP A 580 33.31 28.50 -7.25
N ALA A 581 32.38 28.50 -6.29
CA ALA A 581 31.55 29.65 -5.96
C ALA A 581 32.36 30.82 -5.37
N ASN A 582 33.55 30.55 -4.81
CA ASN A 582 34.47 31.59 -4.32
C ASN A 582 35.23 32.31 -5.44
N SER A 583 35.14 31.81 -6.69
CA SER A 583 35.84 32.39 -7.83
C SER A 583 35.22 33.73 -8.24
N ARG A 584 36.05 34.73 -8.56
CA ARG A 584 35.60 36.00 -9.15
C ARG A 584 35.32 35.91 -10.66
N GLY A 585 35.56 34.77 -11.29
CA GLY A 585 35.42 34.59 -12.74
C GLY A 585 33.98 34.28 -13.18
N LEU A 586 33.34 35.20 -13.92
CA LEU A 586 31.99 34.97 -14.47
C LEU A 586 31.93 33.76 -15.42
N ARG A 587 33.00 33.52 -16.17
CA ARG A 587 33.11 32.40 -17.13
C ARG A 587 33.13 31.02 -16.46
N THR A 588 33.49 30.93 -15.19
CA THR A 588 33.53 29.67 -14.43
C THR A 588 32.24 29.45 -13.64
N VAL A 589 31.68 30.52 -13.07
CA VAL A 589 30.49 30.48 -12.20
C VAL A 589 29.19 30.20 -12.97
N ILE A 590 28.94 30.93 -14.07
CA ILE A 590 27.65 30.84 -14.80
C ILE A 590 27.36 29.42 -15.33
N PRO A 591 28.30 28.72 -16.00
CA PRO A 591 28.04 27.37 -16.50
C PRO A 591 27.73 26.37 -15.37
N ARG A 592 28.36 26.54 -14.20
CA ARG A 592 28.13 25.66 -13.03
C ARG A 592 26.74 25.87 -12.44
N LEU A 593 26.27 27.12 -12.36
CA LEU A 593 24.90 27.44 -11.96
C LEU A 593 23.86 26.85 -12.95
N ALA A 594 24.16 26.87 -14.25
CA ALA A 594 23.30 26.23 -15.25
C ALA A 594 23.24 24.70 -15.09
N THR A 595 24.36 24.04 -14.77
CA THR A 595 24.38 22.59 -14.45
C THR A 595 23.56 22.30 -13.19
N TRP A 596 23.67 23.14 -12.16
CA TRP A 596 22.84 23.05 -10.95
C TRP A 596 21.34 23.18 -11.27
N LYS A 597 20.95 24.11 -12.14
CA LYS A 597 19.56 24.25 -12.61
C LYS A 597 19.05 22.95 -13.24
N ALA A 598 19.82 22.38 -14.17
CA ALA A 598 19.44 21.16 -14.87
C ALA A 598 19.27 19.99 -13.90
N PHE A 599 20.19 19.83 -12.95
CA PHE A 599 20.12 18.82 -11.88
C PHE A 599 18.88 18.99 -10.99
N ASN A 600 18.68 20.20 -10.45
CA ASN A 600 17.57 20.50 -9.54
C ASN A 600 16.21 20.36 -10.22
N THR A 601 16.12 20.61 -11.53
CA THR A 601 14.89 20.38 -12.31
C THR A 601 14.49 18.91 -12.31
N ILE A 602 15.46 17.98 -12.35
CA ILE A 602 15.20 16.54 -12.38
C ILE A 602 14.85 16.03 -10.97
N VAL A 603 15.55 16.53 -9.96
CA VAL A 603 15.42 16.03 -8.58
C VAL A 603 14.30 16.69 -7.80
N SER A 604 13.82 17.88 -8.18
CA SER A 604 12.68 18.56 -7.55
C SER A 604 11.48 17.65 -7.35
N LYS A 605 11.04 16.94 -8.39
CA LYS A 605 9.92 15.97 -8.32
C LYS A 605 10.13 14.87 -7.28
N LEU A 606 11.37 14.43 -7.11
CA LEU A 606 11.74 13.42 -6.11
C LEU A 606 11.79 14.04 -4.71
N ALA A 607 12.29 15.27 -4.61
CA ALA A 607 12.35 16.00 -3.36
C ALA A 607 10.96 16.42 -2.87
N GLU A 608 9.98 16.67 -3.74
CA GLU A 608 8.59 17.02 -3.38
C GLU A 608 7.74 15.81 -3.00
N ALA A 609 8.10 14.60 -3.45
CA ALA A 609 7.30 13.40 -3.25
C ALA A 609 7.07 13.07 -1.76
N ALA A 610 5.82 12.74 -1.41
CA ALA A 610 5.46 12.27 -0.08
C ALA A 610 6.10 10.91 0.24
N GLU A 611 6.20 10.01 -0.75
CA GLU A 611 6.77 8.66 -0.61
C GLU A 611 7.76 8.39 -1.78
N PRO A 612 9.00 8.92 -1.71
CA PRO A 612 10.03 8.68 -2.73
C PRO A 612 10.25 7.20 -3.08
N SER A 613 10.07 6.28 -2.12
CA SER A 613 10.21 4.83 -2.25
C SER A 613 9.33 4.21 -3.35
N LYS A 614 8.19 4.84 -3.68
CA LYS A 614 7.28 4.40 -4.75
C LYS A 614 7.73 4.85 -6.15
N MET A 615 8.65 5.81 -6.25
CA MET A 615 9.09 6.34 -7.55
C MET A 615 10.20 5.51 -8.18
N ILE A 616 10.04 5.16 -9.47
CA ILE A 616 11.07 4.47 -10.26
C ILE A 616 12.37 5.30 -10.35
N ALA A 617 12.25 6.62 -10.47
CA ALA A 617 13.38 7.54 -10.47
C ALA A 617 14.21 7.45 -9.18
N ALA A 618 13.56 7.34 -8.02
CA ALA A 618 14.25 7.20 -6.75
C ALA A 618 14.96 5.86 -6.62
N ARG A 619 14.30 4.77 -7.04
CA ARG A 619 14.88 3.41 -7.07
C ARG A 619 16.18 3.35 -7.85
N ARG A 620 16.22 3.98 -9.03
CA ARG A 620 17.40 4.04 -9.91
C ARG A 620 18.48 4.97 -9.37
N LEU A 621 18.14 6.14 -8.84
CA LEU A 621 19.13 7.10 -8.35
C LEU A 621 19.76 6.71 -7.00
N PHE A 622 19.02 6.05 -6.12
CA PHE A 622 19.48 5.69 -4.77
C PHE A 622 19.79 4.19 -4.60
N GLY A 623 19.49 3.34 -5.59
CA GLY A 623 19.87 1.93 -5.59
C GLY A 623 19.05 1.04 -4.67
N PHE A 624 17.73 0.97 -4.87
CA PHE A 624 16.87 0.06 -4.12
C PHE A 624 15.73 -0.53 -4.97
N LYS A 625 15.21 -1.70 -4.55
CA LYS A 625 14.12 -2.46 -5.21
C LYS A 625 13.05 -2.84 -4.17
N SER A 626 11.78 -2.91 -4.57
CA SER A 626 10.71 -3.41 -3.70
C SER A 626 10.72 -4.95 -3.66
N THR A 627 10.47 -5.54 -2.50
CA THR A 627 10.36 -7.01 -2.33
C THR A 627 9.10 -7.60 -2.94
N ASN A 628 8.01 -6.82 -3.03
CA ASN A 628 6.80 -7.19 -3.77
C ASN A 628 6.17 -5.92 -4.38
N PRO A 629 5.89 -5.89 -5.70
CA PRO A 629 5.27 -4.73 -6.34
C PRO A 629 3.77 -4.57 -6.01
N ASP A 630 3.07 -5.65 -5.61
CA ASP A 630 1.60 -5.70 -5.57
C ASP A 630 0.97 -5.63 -4.16
N ILE A 631 1.76 -5.61 -3.08
CA ILE A 631 1.25 -5.64 -1.70
C ILE A 631 1.58 -4.33 -0.97
N PHE A 632 0.55 -3.56 -0.63
CA PHE A 632 0.65 -2.19 -0.12
C PHE A 632 0.87 -2.02 1.39
N VAL A 633 1.10 -3.10 2.16
CA VAL A 633 0.94 -3.04 3.64
C VAL A 633 2.25 -2.84 4.43
N THR A 634 3.44 -2.99 3.82
CA THR A 634 4.75 -2.37 4.20
C THR A 634 5.87 -3.18 3.57
N PRO A 635 6.28 -2.89 2.31
CA PRO A 635 7.32 -3.67 1.66
C PRO A 635 8.68 -3.22 2.19
N ASN A 636 9.45 -4.16 2.73
CA ASN A 636 10.89 -3.95 2.87
C ASN A 636 11.49 -3.73 1.48
N CYS A 637 12.43 -2.79 1.38
CA CYS A 637 13.19 -2.52 0.17
C CYS A 637 14.54 -3.23 0.26
N ILE A 638 14.91 -3.91 -0.82
CA ILE A 638 16.27 -4.44 -1.02
C ILE A 638 17.14 -3.25 -1.41
N VAL A 639 18.24 -3.02 -0.71
CA VAL A 639 19.10 -1.84 -0.87
C VAL A 639 20.51 -2.26 -1.28
N ALA A 640 21.11 -1.55 -2.24
CA ALA A 640 22.48 -1.76 -2.65
C ALA A 640 23.46 -1.41 -1.51
N GLU A 641 24.35 -2.33 -1.14
CA GLU A 641 25.28 -2.17 0.00
C GLU A 641 26.21 -0.95 -0.12
N GLY A 642 26.54 -0.53 -1.34
CA GLY A 642 27.38 0.64 -1.62
C GLY A 642 26.62 1.97 -1.65
N SER A 643 25.29 1.98 -1.48
CA SER A 643 24.45 3.17 -1.59
C SER A 643 24.48 4.05 -0.33
N ILE A 644 24.06 5.31 -0.47
CA ILE A 644 23.85 6.23 0.67
C ILE A 644 22.85 5.69 1.69
N LEU A 645 21.88 4.86 1.25
CA LEU A 645 20.87 4.24 2.11
C LEU A 645 21.52 3.19 3.02
N ALA A 646 22.36 2.32 2.45
CA ALA A 646 23.12 1.32 3.21
C ALA A 646 24.10 1.98 4.17
N GLN A 647 24.87 2.97 3.74
CA GLN A 647 25.78 3.72 4.61
C GLN A 647 25.06 4.41 5.78
N SER A 648 23.86 4.95 5.52
CA SER A 648 23.06 5.63 6.54
C SER A 648 22.46 4.66 7.55
N SER A 649 22.21 3.40 7.17
CA SER A 649 21.71 2.38 8.10
C SER A 649 22.65 2.14 9.28
N TYR A 650 23.98 2.20 9.07
CA TYR A 650 24.97 2.10 10.13
C TYR A 650 24.96 3.29 11.09
N GLN A 651 24.62 4.49 10.59
CA GLN A 651 24.64 5.72 11.37
C GLN A 651 23.35 5.92 12.22
N TYR A 652 22.21 5.43 11.76
CA TYR A 652 20.92 5.57 12.47
C TYR A 652 20.59 4.38 13.40
N SER A 653 21.44 3.35 13.47
CA SER A 653 21.37 2.23 14.40
C SER A 653 20.02 1.47 14.48
N PHE A 654 19.21 1.47 13.40
CA PHE A 654 17.99 0.64 13.33
C PHE A 654 18.33 -0.78 12.85
N LYS A 655 17.60 -1.81 13.33
CA LYS A 655 17.84 -3.22 12.99
C LYS A 655 17.64 -3.46 11.49
N THR A 656 18.74 -3.61 10.75
CA THR A 656 18.70 -4.05 9.36
C THR A 656 18.52 -5.57 9.30
N GLN A 657 17.63 -6.03 8.42
CA GLN A 657 17.43 -7.45 8.17
C GLN A 657 18.18 -7.83 6.89
N ARG A 658 18.57 -9.11 6.76
CA ARG A 658 19.06 -9.67 5.50
C ARG A 658 18.11 -10.77 5.05
N ASN A 659 17.86 -10.86 3.75
CA ASN A 659 17.11 -11.98 3.21
C ASN A 659 17.97 -13.26 3.17
N SER A 660 17.39 -14.39 2.76
CA SER A 660 18.08 -15.67 2.58
C SER A 660 19.27 -15.60 1.62
N ASN A 661 19.28 -14.62 0.73
CA ASN A 661 20.34 -14.38 -0.26
C ASN A 661 21.44 -13.44 0.28
N GLY A 662 21.33 -13.00 1.53
CA GLY A 662 22.26 -12.08 2.16
C GLY A 662 22.10 -10.62 1.75
N GLU A 663 21.05 -10.23 1.03
CA GLU A 663 20.83 -8.85 0.60
C GLU A 663 20.23 -7.99 1.73
N LEU A 664 20.61 -6.71 1.77
CA LEU A 664 20.20 -5.78 2.82
C LEU A 664 18.75 -5.32 2.65
N LEU A 665 17.92 -5.51 3.68
CA LEU A 665 16.53 -5.09 3.74
C LEU A 665 16.36 -3.88 4.65
N ILE A 666 15.76 -2.81 4.10
CA ILE A 666 15.41 -1.58 4.83
C ILE A 666 13.91 -1.30 4.62
N PRO A 667 13.13 -1.02 5.67
CA PRO A 667 11.72 -0.67 5.50
C PRO A 667 11.54 0.58 4.61
N ALA A 668 10.51 0.60 3.75
CA ALA A 668 10.26 1.72 2.83
C ALA A 668 10.14 3.08 3.55
N SER A 669 9.55 3.11 4.74
CA SER A 669 9.44 4.32 5.57
C SER A 669 10.81 4.89 5.98
N TRP A 670 11.80 4.02 6.22
CA TRP A 670 13.17 4.44 6.49
C TRP A 670 13.88 4.92 5.23
N VAL A 671 13.63 4.32 4.07
CA VAL A 671 14.13 4.82 2.78
C VAL A 671 13.63 6.24 2.54
N ASP A 672 12.32 6.47 2.73
CA ASP A 672 11.70 7.78 2.57
C ASP A 672 12.29 8.81 3.56
N ARG A 673 12.47 8.40 4.82
CA ARG A 673 13.08 9.24 5.84
C ARG A 673 14.53 9.60 5.52
N ILE A 674 15.36 8.65 5.10
CA ILE A 674 16.78 8.90 4.77
C ILE A 674 16.88 9.84 3.55
N ILE A 675 16.07 9.63 2.52
CA ILE A 675 16.03 10.53 1.35
C ILE A 675 15.61 11.95 1.78
N LYS A 676 14.58 12.07 2.63
CA LYS A 676 14.10 13.38 3.08
C LYS A 676 15.06 14.09 4.03
N GLU A 677 15.69 13.39 4.97
CA GLU A 677 16.58 14.01 5.96
C GLU A 677 18.00 14.21 5.40
N LYS A 678 18.64 13.15 4.92
CA LYS A 678 20.05 13.21 4.50
C LYS A 678 20.25 13.82 3.12
N PHE A 679 19.47 13.39 2.13
CA PHE A 679 19.66 13.89 0.78
C PHE A 679 19.20 15.35 0.66
N ARG A 680 18.01 15.71 1.19
CA ARG A 680 17.59 17.13 1.23
C ARG A 680 18.52 17.97 2.12
N GLY A 681 18.97 17.45 3.26
CA GLY A 681 19.94 18.14 4.13
C GLY A 681 21.26 18.45 3.41
N SER A 682 21.85 17.45 2.76
CA SER A 682 23.07 17.63 1.96
C SER A 682 22.89 18.63 0.81
N LEU A 683 21.72 18.63 0.18
CA LEU A 683 21.37 19.56 -0.88
C LEU A 683 21.25 21.00 -0.35
N ASN A 684 20.57 21.19 0.78
CA ASN A 684 20.46 22.48 1.48
C ASN A 684 21.83 23.04 1.85
N ASP A 685 22.71 22.21 2.45
CA ASP A 685 24.06 22.61 2.83
C ASP A 685 24.90 23.03 1.62
N LYS A 686 24.81 22.30 0.50
CA LYS A 686 25.51 22.66 -0.74
C LYS A 686 25.01 23.98 -1.34
N ILE A 687 23.69 24.19 -1.40
CA ILE A 687 23.14 25.45 -1.94
C ILE A 687 23.49 26.64 -1.04
N ARG A 688 23.47 26.47 0.28
CA ARG A 688 23.98 27.48 1.24
C ARG A 688 25.47 27.72 1.07
N GLY A 689 26.24 26.66 0.81
CA GLY A 689 27.65 26.75 0.44
C GLY A 689 27.87 27.63 -0.78
N ILE A 690 27.07 27.45 -1.84
CA ILE A 690 27.11 28.29 -3.05
C ILE A 690 26.76 29.74 -2.72
N TYR A 691 25.69 29.99 -1.97
CA TYR A 691 25.34 31.36 -1.54
C TYR A 691 26.50 32.01 -0.78
N SER A 692 27.01 31.35 0.27
CA SER A 692 28.11 31.88 1.08
C SER A 692 29.39 32.10 0.26
N GLY A 693 29.69 31.23 -0.70
CA GLY A 693 30.85 31.36 -1.58
C GLY A 693 30.72 32.53 -2.56
N LEU A 694 29.53 32.70 -3.14
CA LEU A 694 29.24 33.83 -4.02
C LEU A 694 29.31 35.17 -3.25
N VAL A 695 28.79 35.23 -2.03
CA VAL A 695 28.95 36.41 -1.16
C VAL A 695 30.43 36.68 -0.87
N ARG A 696 31.21 35.65 -0.48
CA ARG A 696 32.66 35.80 -0.22
C ARG A 696 33.46 36.25 -1.45
N SER A 697 33.06 35.80 -2.64
CA SER A 697 33.71 36.18 -3.89
C SER A 697 33.56 37.69 -4.18
N GLY A 698 32.52 38.32 -3.63
CA GLY A 698 32.13 39.71 -3.91
C GLY A 698 31.21 39.85 -5.12
N LEU A 699 30.90 38.77 -5.84
CA LEU A 699 30.10 38.79 -7.08
C LEU A 699 28.62 39.14 -6.86
N ILE A 700 28.10 38.88 -5.67
CA ILE A 700 26.71 39.19 -5.33
C ILE A 700 26.60 40.15 -4.13
N SER A 701 27.71 40.48 -3.46
CA SER A 701 27.69 41.34 -2.28
C SER A 701 27.04 42.70 -2.57
N PRO A 702 26.19 43.22 -1.67
CA PRO A 702 25.61 44.56 -1.81
C PRO A 702 26.71 45.61 -1.99
N GLY A 703 26.44 46.64 -2.81
CA GLY A 703 27.39 47.73 -3.00
C GLY A 703 27.71 48.42 -1.67
N VAL A 704 28.98 48.39 -1.26
CA VAL A 704 29.41 49.05 -0.01
C VAL A 704 29.47 50.55 -0.26
N PHE A 705 28.63 51.31 0.44
CA PHE A 705 28.74 52.76 0.49
C PHE A 705 30.08 53.13 1.14
N LYS A 706 30.97 53.78 0.38
CA LYS A 706 32.25 54.29 0.88
C LYS A 706 32.12 55.79 1.14
N PRO A 707 31.80 56.22 2.38
CA PRO A 707 31.58 57.63 2.69
C PRO A 707 32.82 58.52 2.49
N HIS A 708 34.01 57.93 2.38
CA HIS A 708 35.29 58.66 2.28
C HIS A 708 35.73 58.99 0.85
N THR A 709 35.03 58.50 -0.18
CA THR A 709 35.34 58.78 -1.59
C THR A 709 34.31 59.73 -2.17
N LEU A 710 34.46 61.02 -1.91
CA LEU A 710 33.74 62.06 -2.65
C LEU A 710 34.30 62.14 -4.08
N PRO A 711 33.47 62.13 -5.13
CA PRO A 711 33.94 62.54 -6.45
C PRO A 711 34.34 64.01 -6.36
N VAL A 712 35.61 64.30 -6.60
CA VAL A 712 36.25 65.63 -6.48
C VAL A 712 35.67 66.67 -7.48
N ARG A 713 34.76 66.27 -8.38
CA ARG A 713 34.04 67.16 -9.30
C ARG A 713 32.59 66.71 -9.46
N HIS A 714 31.65 67.60 -9.14
CA HIS A 714 30.29 67.53 -9.68
C HIS A 714 30.33 67.94 -11.16
N GLU A 715 30.61 67.00 -12.05
CA GLU A 715 30.34 67.22 -13.47
C GLU A 715 28.82 67.31 -13.66
N ARG A 716 28.35 68.37 -14.34
CA ARG A 716 26.95 68.51 -14.76
C ARG A 716 26.66 67.44 -15.82
N ASN A 717 26.43 66.21 -15.38
CA ASN A 717 25.98 65.14 -16.25
C ASN A 717 24.52 65.41 -16.64
N THR A 718 24.31 65.84 -17.89
CA THR A 718 23.00 66.02 -18.52
C THR A 718 22.32 64.69 -18.88
N ARG A 719 23.01 63.57 -18.70
CA ARG A 719 22.47 62.22 -18.80
C ARG A 719 22.37 61.63 -17.39
N ALA A 720 21.19 61.18 -17.01
CA ALA A 720 21.00 60.38 -15.80
C ALA A 720 21.79 59.07 -15.94
N ILE A 721 23.01 59.01 -15.39
CA ILE A 721 23.78 57.77 -15.30
C ILE A 721 23.18 56.99 -14.12
N THR A 722 22.16 56.20 -14.40
CA THR A 722 21.62 55.21 -13.46
C THR A 722 22.47 53.95 -13.58
N SER A 723 23.40 53.77 -12.65
CA SER A 723 23.71 52.48 -12.02
C SER A 723 25.13 52.49 -11.48
N ASP A 724 25.34 51.74 -10.40
CA ASP A 724 26.64 51.13 -10.16
C ASP A 724 27.07 50.33 -11.42
N LYS A 725 28.30 50.52 -11.91
CA LYS A 725 28.82 49.78 -13.09
C LYS A 725 28.78 48.26 -12.89
N GLU A 726 28.78 47.81 -11.64
CA GLU A 726 28.75 46.41 -11.26
C GLU A 726 27.33 45.88 -11.01
N PHE A 727 26.30 46.73 -10.96
CA PHE A 727 24.91 46.35 -10.65
C PHE A 727 24.37 45.29 -11.60
N GLU A 728 24.48 45.50 -12.93
CA GLU A 728 23.96 44.54 -13.92
C GLU A 728 24.63 43.16 -13.77
N GLY A 729 25.92 43.14 -13.43
CA GLY A 729 26.66 41.92 -13.14
C GLY A 729 26.13 41.19 -11.91
N ARG A 730 25.96 41.91 -10.79
CA ARG A 730 25.42 41.33 -9.54
C ARG A 730 23.99 40.83 -9.71
N LEU A 731 23.13 41.61 -10.38
CA LEU A 731 21.75 41.24 -10.65
C LEU A 731 21.69 39.99 -11.54
N ASN A 732 22.47 39.92 -12.61
CA ASN A 732 22.51 38.75 -13.49
C ASN A 732 22.95 37.49 -12.75
N ILE A 733 24.02 37.55 -11.94
CA ILE A 733 24.49 36.39 -11.18
C ILE A 733 23.49 35.97 -10.12
N SER A 734 22.89 36.93 -9.40
CA SER A 734 21.84 36.67 -8.42
C SER A 734 20.64 35.97 -9.06
N ASN A 735 20.22 36.45 -10.23
CA ASN A 735 19.14 35.83 -11.00
C ASN A 735 19.51 34.42 -11.47
N GLN A 736 20.71 34.20 -12.02
CA GLN A 736 21.16 32.87 -12.45
C GLN A 736 21.27 31.90 -11.26
N ALA A 737 21.69 32.39 -10.09
CA ALA A 737 21.75 31.60 -8.88
C ALA A 737 20.35 31.24 -8.37
N ILE A 738 19.42 32.21 -8.35
CA ILE A 738 18.01 31.96 -8.01
C ILE A 738 17.37 30.96 -8.98
N GLU A 739 17.59 31.14 -10.28
CA GLU A 739 17.12 30.21 -11.30
C GLU A 739 17.66 28.79 -11.10
N SER A 740 18.89 28.64 -10.57
CA SER A 740 19.51 27.34 -10.33
C SER A 740 18.86 26.52 -9.23
N PHE A 741 18.32 27.13 -8.18
CA PHE A 741 17.63 26.40 -7.10
C PHE A 741 16.11 26.58 -7.10
N SER A 742 15.56 27.49 -7.91
CA SER A 742 14.11 27.72 -8.02
C SER A 742 13.26 26.45 -8.20
N PRO A 743 13.70 25.36 -8.89
CA PRO A 743 12.91 24.13 -8.94
C PRO A 743 12.69 23.46 -7.57
N LEU A 744 13.50 23.79 -6.57
CA LEU A 744 13.43 23.25 -5.21
C LEU A 744 12.83 24.22 -4.21
N CYS A 745 12.36 25.40 -4.65
CA CYS A 745 11.88 26.42 -3.71
C CYS A 745 10.71 25.90 -2.85
N ALA A 746 9.80 25.11 -3.42
CA ALA A 746 8.65 24.54 -2.70
C ALA A 746 9.00 23.38 -1.76
N VAL A 747 10.25 22.91 -1.75
CA VAL A 747 10.68 21.78 -0.92
C VAL A 747 11.04 22.27 0.48
N PRO A 748 10.34 21.81 1.53
CA PRO A 748 10.74 22.10 2.90
C PRO A 748 12.04 21.33 3.22
N PHE A 749 13.10 22.09 3.51
CA PHE A 749 14.42 21.58 3.91
C PHE A 749 14.57 21.42 5.43
N ASP A 750 13.52 21.70 6.21
CA ASP A 750 13.56 21.72 7.67
C ASP A 750 13.57 20.29 8.24
N ALA A 751 14.78 19.77 8.41
CA ALA A 751 15.06 18.62 9.25
C ALA A 751 15.77 19.09 10.54
N THR A 752 15.00 19.16 11.63
CA THR A 752 15.41 18.82 13.01
C THR A 752 16.67 19.44 13.64
N SER A 753 17.29 20.50 13.11
CA SER A 753 18.35 21.20 13.87
C SER A 753 18.36 22.71 13.64
N THR A 754 18.20 23.42 14.75
CA THR A 754 18.26 24.88 14.94
C THR A 754 17.05 25.66 14.41
N ARG A 755 16.16 26.05 15.35
CA ARG A 755 15.12 27.09 15.16
C ARG A 755 15.67 28.46 14.72
N ASP A 756 17.00 28.60 14.63
CA ASP A 756 17.72 29.87 14.41
C ASP A 756 18.27 30.06 12.99
N ARG A 757 18.04 29.13 12.04
CA ARG A 757 18.56 29.26 10.67
C ARG A 757 17.49 29.81 9.72
N THR A 758 17.75 30.99 9.16
CA THR A 758 16.93 31.62 8.09
C THR A 758 16.73 30.68 6.90
N GLY A 759 15.51 30.60 6.38
CA GLY A 759 15.13 29.73 5.27
C GLY A 759 15.91 30.03 3.98
N LEU A 760 16.07 29.04 3.10
CA LEU A 760 16.89 29.22 1.89
C LEU A 760 16.24 30.21 0.90
N VAL A 761 14.92 30.11 0.73
CA VAL A 761 14.15 31.04 -0.10
C VAL A 761 14.22 32.46 0.49
N GLU A 762 14.03 32.59 1.80
CA GLU A 762 14.16 33.86 2.53
C GLU A 762 15.53 34.50 2.34
N LEU A 763 16.62 33.75 2.46
CA LEU A 763 17.98 34.27 2.25
C LEU A 763 18.15 34.89 0.86
N TRP A 764 17.73 34.20 -0.18
CA TRP A 764 17.91 34.65 -1.56
C TRP A 764 16.95 35.79 -1.94
N VAL A 765 15.72 35.78 -1.43
CA VAL A 765 14.74 36.87 -1.68
C VAL A 765 15.18 38.15 -0.98
N ASN A 766 15.61 38.07 0.28
CA ASN A 766 16.15 39.22 1.02
C ASN A 766 17.44 39.75 0.36
N HIS A 767 18.29 38.85 -0.14
CA HIS A 767 19.47 39.24 -0.89
C HIS A 767 19.12 40.01 -2.17
N LEU A 768 18.19 39.48 -2.97
CA LEU A 768 17.73 40.14 -4.19
C LEU A 768 17.11 41.52 -3.90
N PHE A 769 16.35 41.63 -2.81
CA PHE A 769 15.84 42.91 -2.32
C PHE A 769 16.98 43.89 -2.02
N GLY A 770 18.02 43.48 -1.30
CA GLY A 770 19.18 44.34 -1.03
C GLY A 770 20.03 44.69 -2.27
N VAL A 771 19.97 43.91 -3.35
CA VAL A 771 20.61 44.23 -4.63
C VAL A 771 19.83 45.31 -5.39
N ILE A 772 18.50 45.25 -5.36
CA ILE A 772 17.59 46.19 -6.07
C ILE A 772 17.39 47.48 -5.26
N TYR A 773 17.31 47.35 -3.94
CA TYR A 773 17.12 48.41 -2.96
C TYR A 773 18.31 48.46 -1.99
N PRO A 774 19.51 48.85 -2.45
CA PRO A 774 20.69 48.98 -1.61
C PRO A 774 20.47 49.96 -0.45
N MET A 775 21.27 49.78 0.61
CA MET A 775 21.19 50.57 1.85
C MET A 775 21.31 52.09 1.63
N ASN A 776 22.00 52.52 0.56
CA ASN A 776 22.18 53.93 0.21
C ASN A 776 20.93 54.63 -0.36
N GLY A 777 19.82 53.91 -0.57
CA GLY A 777 18.56 54.47 -1.08
C GLY A 777 18.52 54.65 -2.60
N MET A 778 19.54 54.21 -3.33
CA MET A 778 19.44 54.06 -4.78
C MET A 778 18.41 52.98 -5.09
N VAL A 779 17.59 53.19 -6.12
CA VAL A 779 16.69 52.15 -6.65
C VAL A 779 17.23 51.74 -8.00
N GLU A 780 17.68 50.50 -8.07
CA GLU A 780 18.14 49.89 -9.30
C GLU A 780 17.00 49.06 -9.91
N GLU A 781 16.99 48.84 -11.22
CA GLU A 781 15.88 48.16 -11.90
C GLU A 781 16.34 46.90 -12.61
N PHE A 782 15.41 45.95 -12.79
CA PHE A 782 15.62 44.88 -13.77
C PHE A 782 15.80 45.49 -15.15
N THR A 783 16.96 45.24 -15.77
CA THR A 783 17.17 45.62 -17.16
C THR A 783 16.19 44.84 -18.03
N SER A 784 15.49 45.54 -18.93
CA SER A 784 14.51 44.94 -19.83
C SER A 784 15.23 44.02 -20.83
N ILE A 785 15.48 42.77 -20.45
CA ILE A 785 15.83 41.73 -21.41
C ILE A 785 14.61 41.61 -22.33
N ARG A 786 14.78 41.82 -23.63
CA ARG A 786 13.75 41.61 -24.66
C ARG A 786 13.29 40.14 -24.58
N THR A 787 12.28 39.87 -23.76
CA THR A 787 11.62 38.58 -23.68
C THR A 787 10.61 38.48 -24.81
N ARG A 788 10.36 37.26 -25.32
CA ARG A 788 9.32 37.05 -26.33
C ARG A 788 7.97 37.46 -25.73
N PRO A 789 7.08 38.11 -26.50
CA PRO A 789 5.77 38.50 -26.00
C PRO A 789 5.04 37.28 -25.40
N GLY A 790 4.69 37.37 -24.11
CA GLY A 790 3.96 36.32 -23.37
C GLY A 790 4.79 35.44 -22.41
N GLN A 791 6.13 35.54 -22.35
CA GLN A 791 6.92 34.84 -21.33
C GLN A 791 7.22 35.73 -20.11
N PRO A 792 7.01 35.24 -18.86
CA PRO A 792 7.31 36.02 -17.66
C PRO A 792 8.82 36.27 -17.56
N THR A 793 9.20 37.52 -17.31
CA THR A 793 10.60 37.87 -17.04
C THR A 793 11.00 37.29 -15.67
N TYR A 794 12.15 36.57 -15.62
CA TYR A 794 12.70 35.91 -14.43
C TYR A 794 11.74 34.91 -13.74
N PRO A 795 11.35 33.80 -14.40
CA PRO A 795 10.37 32.85 -13.87
C PRO A 795 10.78 32.21 -12.52
N GLY A 796 12.05 31.90 -12.32
CA GLY A 796 12.55 31.32 -11.07
C GLY A 796 12.50 32.31 -9.90
N VAL A 797 12.77 33.59 -10.15
CA VAL A 797 12.61 34.66 -9.14
C VAL A 797 11.15 34.78 -8.71
N ARG A 798 10.21 34.77 -9.67
CA ARG A 798 8.77 34.79 -9.37
C ARG A 798 8.34 33.58 -8.54
N ALA A 799 8.87 32.39 -8.85
CA ALA A 799 8.58 31.17 -8.08
C ALA A 799 9.07 31.30 -6.63
N CYS A 800 10.30 31.76 -6.41
CA CYS A 800 10.84 31.98 -5.07
C CYS A 800 10.05 33.05 -4.28
N ILE A 801 9.64 34.15 -4.90
CA ILE A 801 8.83 35.18 -4.21
C ILE A 801 7.45 34.62 -3.82
N LYS A 802 6.80 33.83 -4.70
CA LYS A 802 5.54 33.17 -4.36
C LYS A 802 5.70 32.23 -3.17
N GLN A 803 6.75 31.42 -3.17
CA GLN A 803 7.03 30.52 -2.06
C GLN A 803 7.33 31.28 -0.76
N TYR A 804 8.10 32.37 -0.84
CA TYR A 804 8.39 33.24 0.29
C TYR A 804 7.12 33.81 0.95
N LEU A 805 6.11 34.17 0.14
CA LEU A 805 4.80 34.60 0.63
C LEU A 805 3.97 33.46 1.26
N VAL A 806 4.12 32.22 0.78
CA VAL A 806 3.46 31.04 1.35
C VAL A 806 4.06 30.66 2.71
N GLU A 807 5.38 30.81 2.86
CA GLU A 807 6.12 30.52 4.10
C GLU A 807 5.98 31.64 5.17
N SER A 808 5.41 32.80 4.82
CA SER A 808 5.27 33.94 5.72
C SER A 808 4.02 33.82 6.58
N SER A 809 4.14 34.10 7.89
CA SER A 809 2.98 34.21 8.79
C SER A 809 2.18 35.47 8.48
N SER A 810 0.92 35.54 8.91
CA SER A 810 0.08 36.74 8.71
C SER A 810 0.56 37.98 9.47
N THR A 811 1.54 37.82 10.36
CA THR A 811 2.14 38.82 11.25
C THR A 811 3.60 39.12 10.89
N ASP A 812 4.06 38.76 9.68
CA ASP A 812 5.41 39.06 9.20
C ASP A 812 5.40 40.24 8.20
N ILE A 813 5.01 41.45 8.65
CA ILE A 813 4.92 42.65 7.79
C ILE A 813 6.12 42.85 6.87
N TRP A 814 7.35 42.65 7.37
CA TRP A 814 8.59 42.90 6.63
C TRP A 814 8.74 41.98 5.42
N LYS A 815 8.32 40.72 5.53
CA LYS A 815 8.36 39.76 4.42
C LYS A 815 7.39 40.17 3.30
N PHE A 816 6.20 40.66 3.66
CA PHE A 816 5.25 41.18 2.69
C PHE A 816 5.80 42.40 1.95
N VAL A 817 6.38 43.36 2.67
CA VAL A 817 7.00 44.56 2.05
C VAL A 817 8.08 44.15 1.05
N VAL A 818 9.00 43.27 1.44
CA VAL A 818 10.07 42.75 0.56
C VAL A 818 9.47 42.12 -0.70
N ALA A 819 8.50 41.22 -0.54
CA ALA A 819 7.89 40.48 -1.63
C ALA A 819 7.15 41.41 -2.62
N TYR A 820 6.27 42.28 -2.12
CA TYR A 820 5.47 43.18 -2.96
C TYR A 820 6.33 44.24 -3.66
N SER A 821 7.37 44.76 -3.00
CA SER A 821 8.34 45.67 -3.64
C SER A 821 9.08 45.01 -4.81
N LEU A 822 9.46 43.74 -4.67
CA LEU A 822 10.09 42.98 -5.75
C LEU A 822 9.11 42.66 -6.89
N ILE A 823 7.86 42.30 -6.58
CA ILE A 823 6.81 42.05 -7.58
C ILE A 823 6.55 43.30 -8.42
N MET A 824 6.49 44.48 -7.78
CA MET A 824 6.32 45.78 -8.46
C MET A 824 7.40 46.01 -9.53
N GLN A 825 8.63 45.54 -9.32
CA GLN A 825 9.71 45.68 -10.30
C GLN A 825 9.61 44.68 -11.47
N LEU A 826 8.97 43.52 -11.27
CA LEU A 826 8.89 42.42 -12.24
C LEU A 826 7.68 42.51 -13.19
N ASP A 827 6.57 43.11 -12.77
CA ASP A 827 5.31 43.18 -13.53
C ASP A 827 5.04 44.62 -14.04
N THR A 828 5.68 45.01 -15.15
CA THR A 828 5.43 46.31 -15.81
C THR A 828 4.36 46.26 -16.91
N SER A 829 3.77 45.09 -17.22
CA SER A 829 2.88 44.91 -18.38
C SER A 829 1.60 44.10 -18.17
N ASN A 830 1.40 43.40 -17.04
CA ASN A 830 0.17 42.63 -16.78
C ASN A 830 -0.29 42.78 -15.32
N LEU A 831 -0.82 43.96 -15.00
CA LEU A 831 -1.68 44.18 -13.82
C LEU A 831 -3.12 43.70 -14.06
N ASP A 832 -3.39 43.02 -15.17
CA ASP A 832 -4.68 42.38 -15.49
C ASP A 832 -4.68 40.90 -15.09
N SER A 833 -4.65 40.63 -13.79
CA SER A 833 -5.31 39.45 -13.23
C SER A 833 -5.46 39.58 -11.71
N ASN A 834 -6.41 40.43 -11.32
CA ASN A 834 -7.13 40.42 -10.03
C ASN A 834 -7.86 39.08 -9.78
N LYS A 835 -7.20 37.93 -9.91
CA LYS A 835 -7.83 36.60 -9.70
C LYS A 835 -7.28 35.79 -8.53
N THR A 836 -6.18 36.22 -7.90
CA THR A 836 -5.67 35.59 -6.66
C THR A 836 -5.81 36.48 -5.41
N LEU A 837 -6.45 37.64 -5.54
CA LEU A 837 -6.54 38.68 -4.48
C LEU A 837 -7.96 38.94 -3.97
N HIS A 838 -8.96 38.21 -4.45
CA HIS A 838 -10.34 38.36 -3.99
C HIS A 838 -10.77 37.19 -3.11
N SER A 839 -10.66 37.38 -1.79
CA SER A 839 -11.62 36.80 -0.86
C SER A 839 -11.72 37.65 0.39
N SER A 840 -12.96 38.01 0.72
CA SER A 840 -13.49 38.70 1.92
C SER A 840 -13.46 40.23 1.93
N SER A 841 -14.67 40.79 2.04
CA SER A 841 -14.97 42.20 2.23
C SER A 841 -14.46 42.71 3.59
N PRO A 842 -14.04 43.98 3.71
CA PRO A 842 -13.49 44.49 4.95
C PRO A 842 -14.55 45.27 5.74
N PHE A 843 -15.43 44.63 6.52
CA PHE A 843 -16.17 45.34 7.58
C PHE A 843 -16.68 44.37 8.66
N SER A 844 -15.84 44.15 9.68
CA SER A 844 -16.27 43.99 11.08
C SER A 844 -15.10 44.35 11.99
N SER A 845 -15.42 44.85 13.16
CA SER A 845 -14.61 45.63 14.10
C SER A 845 -13.51 44.86 14.88
N ASP A 846 -12.72 44.00 14.24
CA ASP A 846 -11.57 43.32 14.87
C ASP A 846 -10.27 43.59 14.10
N ARG A 847 -9.16 43.70 14.85
CA ARG A 847 -7.79 44.02 14.37
C ARG A 847 -7.47 43.49 12.96
N LEU A 848 -7.11 44.38 12.04
CA LEU A 848 -6.63 44.00 10.71
C LEU A 848 -5.28 43.29 10.82
N SER A 849 -5.14 42.11 10.21
CA SER A 849 -3.83 41.43 10.12
C SER A 849 -2.82 42.28 9.35
N GLU A 850 -1.53 42.22 9.73
CA GLU A 850 -0.45 42.97 9.07
C GLU A 850 -0.38 42.72 7.55
N LYS A 851 -0.68 41.49 7.14
CA LYS A 851 -0.83 41.11 5.73
C LYS A 851 -1.89 41.93 4.99
N LEU A 852 -3.06 42.16 5.61
CA LEU A 852 -4.14 42.94 5.02
C LEU A 852 -3.75 44.41 4.89
N ILE A 853 -3.02 44.96 5.87
CA ILE A 853 -2.52 46.33 5.86
C ILE A 853 -1.59 46.55 4.65
N ILE A 854 -0.60 45.68 4.47
CA ILE A 854 0.33 45.79 3.33
C ILE A 854 -0.37 45.52 2.00
N ASN A 855 -1.28 44.55 1.95
CA ASN A 855 -2.05 44.26 0.74
C ASN A 855 -2.88 45.46 0.28
N SER A 856 -3.56 46.13 1.23
CA SER A 856 -4.31 47.36 0.99
C SER A 856 -3.41 48.49 0.46
N PHE A 857 -2.18 48.61 0.95
CA PHE A 857 -1.21 49.59 0.44
C PHE A 857 -0.80 49.34 -1.01
N PHE A 858 -0.42 48.10 -1.35
CA PHE A 858 0.01 47.73 -2.70
C PHE A 858 -1.16 47.56 -3.70
N ASN A 859 -2.40 47.53 -3.21
CA ASN A 859 -3.59 47.67 -4.05
C ASN A 859 -3.80 49.15 -4.45
N TRP A 860 -3.22 49.54 -5.59
CA TRP A 860 -3.33 50.93 -6.07
C TRP A 860 -4.75 51.36 -6.47
N GLN A 861 -5.71 50.43 -6.58
CA GLN A 861 -7.12 50.76 -6.81
C GLN A 861 -7.86 51.15 -5.53
N GLU A 862 -7.26 50.91 -4.36
CA GLU A 862 -7.88 51.14 -3.05
C GLU A 862 -7.64 52.58 -2.56
N PRO A 863 -8.69 53.42 -2.46
CA PRO A 863 -8.53 54.83 -2.09
C PRO A 863 -7.92 55.01 -0.70
N ARG A 864 -8.30 54.16 0.27
CA ARG A 864 -7.86 54.25 1.66
C ARG A 864 -6.52 53.56 1.95
N GLY A 865 -5.90 52.89 0.98
CA GLY A 865 -4.72 52.05 1.26
C GLY A 865 -3.52 52.83 1.80
N LEU A 866 -3.37 54.12 1.47
CA LEU A 866 -2.36 55.00 2.08
C LEU A 866 -2.66 55.31 3.55
N ALA A 867 -3.91 55.60 3.90
CA ALA A 867 -4.31 55.82 5.28
C ALA A 867 -4.14 54.53 6.11
N VAL A 868 -4.62 53.40 5.58
CA VAL A 868 -4.56 52.08 6.25
C VAL A 868 -3.13 51.71 6.65
N VAL A 869 -2.15 51.87 5.75
CA VAL A 869 -0.75 51.54 6.07
C VAL A 869 -0.12 52.49 7.10
N LYS A 870 -0.49 53.78 7.10
CA LYS A 870 0.01 54.75 8.08
C LYS A 870 -0.51 54.46 9.48
N TYR A 871 -1.81 54.24 9.64
CA TYR A 871 -2.40 53.84 10.92
C TYR A 871 -1.88 52.49 11.39
N GLY A 872 -1.82 51.51 10.49
CA GLY A 872 -1.33 50.17 10.78
C GLY A 872 0.13 50.15 11.23
N LEU A 873 1.02 50.89 10.54
CA LEU A 873 2.42 50.99 10.94
C LEU A 873 2.59 51.63 12.32
N ARG A 874 1.79 52.65 12.66
CA ARG A 874 1.85 53.26 13.99
C ARG A 874 1.52 52.26 15.09
N GLU A 875 0.45 51.47 14.92
CA GLU A 875 0.06 50.41 15.87
C GLU A 875 1.15 49.34 16.00
N ILE A 876 1.65 48.82 14.87
CA ILE A 876 2.70 47.79 14.84
C ILE A 876 3.97 48.27 15.55
N LEU A 877 4.48 49.46 15.23
CA LEU A 877 5.70 49.98 15.85
C LEU A 877 5.58 50.20 17.36
N SER A 878 4.36 50.46 17.86
CA SER A 878 4.08 50.61 19.28
C SER A 878 4.01 49.29 20.05
N GLU A 879 3.72 48.17 19.38
CA GLU A 879 3.44 46.88 20.02
C GLU A 879 4.53 45.80 19.82
N THR A 880 5.41 45.93 18.82
CA THR A 880 6.35 44.84 18.48
C THR A 880 7.58 44.76 19.40
N GLU A 881 7.69 43.69 20.18
CA GLU A 881 8.93 43.35 20.91
C GLU A 881 10.02 42.70 20.03
N GLN A 882 9.69 42.34 18.79
CA GLN A 882 10.60 41.67 17.85
C GLN A 882 11.62 42.64 17.20
N SER A 883 12.74 42.08 16.72
CA SER A 883 13.74 42.81 15.94
C SER A 883 13.15 43.30 14.61
N LEU A 884 13.28 44.59 14.31
CA LEU A 884 12.75 45.24 13.12
C LEU A 884 13.86 45.47 12.09
N ASP A 885 13.61 45.11 10.82
CA ASP A 885 14.55 45.39 9.73
C ASP A 885 14.43 46.86 9.29
N VAL A 886 15.45 47.66 9.64
CA VAL A 886 15.49 49.10 9.38
C VAL A 886 15.50 49.40 7.88
N MET A 887 16.16 48.57 7.09
CA MET A 887 16.27 48.78 5.64
C MET A 887 14.90 48.64 4.97
N VAL A 888 14.14 47.61 5.35
CA VAL A 888 12.79 47.35 4.84
C VAL A 888 11.82 48.42 5.32
N LEU A 889 11.88 48.82 6.60
CA LEU A 889 11.03 49.88 7.15
C LEU A 889 11.27 51.23 6.49
N VAL A 890 12.53 51.66 6.36
CA VAL A 890 12.87 52.93 5.71
C VAL A 890 12.45 52.89 4.24
N HIS A 891 12.61 51.76 3.55
CA HIS A 891 12.11 51.59 2.18
C HIS A 891 10.59 51.73 2.10
N LEU A 892 9.83 51.15 3.03
CA LEU A 892 8.37 51.32 3.08
C LEU A 892 7.98 52.78 3.32
N ILE A 893 8.66 53.47 4.24
CA ILE A 893 8.44 54.90 4.50
C ILE A 893 8.70 55.72 3.23
N GLU A 894 9.77 55.44 2.49
CA GLU A 894 10.06 56.09 1.20
C GLU A 894 8.95 55.84 0.17
N LEU A 895 8.43 54.61 0.06
CA LEU A 895 7.32 54.29 -0.84
C LEU A 895 6.03 55.05 -0.45
N ILE A 896 5.68 55.06 0.84
CA ILE A 896 4.50 55.78 1.35
C ILE A 896 4.68 57.28 1.09
N THR A 897 5.87 57.82 1.33
CA THR A 897 6.19 59.23 1.10
C THR A 897 6.06 59.58 -0.38
N CYS A 898 6.67 58.78 -1.26
CA CYS A 898 6.65 58.97 -2.70
C CYS A 898 5.22 58.96 -3.26
N ASP A 899 4.40 57.98 -2.85
CA ASP A 899 3.00 57.90 -3.26
C ASP A 899 2.16 59.05 -2.67
N SER A 900 2.41 59.43 -1.41
CA SER A 900 1.72 60.56 -0.77
C SER A 900 2.00 61.88 -1.47
N ILE A 901 3.25 62.13 -1.89
CA ILE A 901 3.62 63.34 -2.65
C ILE A 901 2.84 63.42 -3.97
N PHE A 902 2.76 62.31 -4.71
CA PHE A 902 2.03 62.26 -5.97
C PHE A 902 0.54 62.57 -5.80
N HIS A 903 -0.13 61.90 -4.84
CA HIS A 903 -1.56 62.10 -4.60
C HIS A 903 -1.85 63.47 -3.95
N LEU A 904 -0.96 63.99 -3.11
CA LEU A 904 -1.07 65.36 -2.57
C LEU A 904 -1.03 66.41 -3.69
N ARG A 905 -0.23 66.20 -4.73
CA ARG A 905 -0.19 67.11 -5.89
C ARG A 905 -1.34 66.87 -6.86
N ALA A 906 -1.77 65.62 -7.05
CA ALA A 906 -2.92 65.29 -7.89
C ALA A 906 -4.24 65.89 -7.37
N SER A 907 -4.41 66.01 -6.05
CA SER A 907 -5.60 66.65 -5.44
C SER A 907 -5.66 68.16 -5.68
N HIS A 908 -4.50 68.82 -5.78
CA HIS A 908 -4.37 70.27 -5.85
C HIS A 908 -4.11 70.80 -7.27
N SER A 909 -3.73 69.94 -8.22
CA SER A 909 -3.43 70.33 -9.60
C SER A 909 -4.70 70.45 -10.48
N ALA A 910 -4.81 71.54 -11.23
CA ALA A 910 -5.93 71.80 -12.15
C ALA A 910 -6.06 70.75 -13.28
N THR A 911 -4.94 70.18 -13.70
CA THR A 911 -4.84 69.15 -14.75
C THR A 911 -5.11 67.74 -14.22
N ARG A 912 -5.24 67.55 -12.89
CA ARG A 912 -5.31 66.25 -12.19
C ARG A 912 -4.16 65.29 -12.55
N ASP A 913 -3.09 65.79 -13.15
CA ASP A 913 -1.85 65.05 -13.35
C ASP A 913 -0.94 65.30 -12.12
N GLY A 914 -0.80 64.28 -11.26
CA GLY A 914 0.03 64.39 -10.06
C GLY A 914 1.52 64.65 -10.34
N PHE A 915 1.94 64.73 -11.61
CA PHE A 915 3.33 64.89 -12.04
C PHE A 915 3.80 66.35 -12.19
N ALA A 916 2.88 67.30 -12.36
CA ALA A 916 3.24 68.69 -12.64
C ALA A 916 3.99 69.33 -11.46
N GLY A 917 5.18 69.89 -11.74
CA GLY A 917 5.98 70.63 -10.75
C GLY A 917 6.60 69.80 -9.63
N LEU A 918 6.55 68.47 -9.71
CA LEU A 918 7.14 67.58 -8.70
C LEU A 918 8.67 67.69 -8.65
N VAL A 919 9.20 67.87 -7.44
CA VAL A 919 10.62 67.78 -7.14
C VAL A 919 10.89 66.43 -6.49
N LEU A 920 11.42 65.48 -7.26
CA LEU A 920 11.67 64.12 -6.79
C LEU A 920 13.05 63.61 -7.22
N PRO A 921 13.64 62.66 -6.48
CA PRO A 921 14.75 61.85 -6.98
C PRO A 921 14.37 61.18 -8.31
N PHE A 922 15.32 61.08 -9.24
CA PHE A 922 15.07 60.48 -10.56
C PHE A 922 14.50 59.05 -10.49
N SER A 923 14.97 58.25 -9.53
CA SER A 923 14.46 56.90 -9.26
C SER A 923 12.99 56.88 -8.85
N TRP A 924 12.56 57.84 -8.02
CA TRP A 924 11.17 57.98 -7.58
C TRP A 924 10.28 58.44 -8.73
N ALA A 925 10.73 59.44 -9.50
CA ALA A 925 10.00 59.93 -10.67
C ALA A 925 9.78 58.81 -11.71
N ARG A 926 10.81 58.00 -11.99
CA ARG A 926 10.71 56.82 -12.87
C ARG A 926 9.73 55.79 -12.32
N SER A 927 9.81 55.46 -11.03
CA SER A 927 8.87 54.54 -10.37
C SER A 927 7.42 55.00 -10.45
N LEU A 928 7.15 56.28 -10.17
CA LEU A 928 5.81 56.87 -10.29
C LEU A 928 5.32 56.86 -11.74
N SER A 929 6.18 57.23 -12.70
CA SER A 929 5.80 57.27 -14.13
C SER A 929 5.32 55.90 -14.65
N LYS A 930 5.96 54.81 -14.20
CA LYS A 930 5.55 53.44 -14.53
C LYS A 930 4.24 53.04 -13.87
N ARG A 931 4.10 53.36 -12.57
CA ARG A 931 2.92 52.99 -11.78
C ARG A 931 1.68 53.74 -12.25
N TYR A 932 1.82 55.03 -12.56
CA TYR A 932 0.70 55.96 -12.68
C TYR A 932 0.51 56.57 -14.08
N GLY A 933 1.29 56.14 -15.08
CA GLY A 933 1.32 56.74 -16.41
C GLY A 933 0.14 56.45 -17.37
N LYS A 934 -0.87 55.64 -16.99
CA LYS A 934 -1.96 55.22 -17.91
C LYS A 934 -3.38 55.65 -17.52
N THR A 935 -3.82 55.49 -16.26
CA THR A 935 -5.07 56.03 -15.67
C THR A 935 -5.09 55.71 -14.17
N GLN A 936 -5.73 56.54 -13.32
CA GLN A 936 -5.52 56.54 -11.86
C GLN A 936 -6.78 56.83 -11.03
N PRO A 937 -7.09 56.04 -9.97
CA PRO A 937 -7.94 56.49 -8.87
C PRO A 937 -7.15 57.34 -7.86
N MET A 938 -7.83 58.32 -7.26
CA MET A 938 -7.27 59.18 -6.22
C MET A 938 -7.16 58.42 -4.90
N ARG A 939 -6.02 58.51 -4.21
CA ARG A 939 -5.82 57.91 -2.88
C ARG A 939 -5.80 58.97 -1.79
N ASP A 940 -6.29 58.59 -0.62
CA ASP A 940 -6.44 59.42 0.58
C ASP A 940 -5.08 59.82 1.17
N THR A 941 -4.89 61.13 1.37
CA THR A 941 -3.68 61.73 1.94
C THR A 941 -3.89 62.36 3.31
N ASP A 942 -5.09 62.31 3.91
CA ASP A 942 -5.47 63.14 5.07
C ASP A 942 -4.69 62.84 6.36
N SER A 943 -3.95 61.72 6.40
CA SER A 943 -3.15 61.24 7.54
C SER A 943 -1.63 61.49 7.39
N LEU A 944 -1.22 62.63 6.83
CA LEU A 944 0.22 62.95 6.62
C LEU A 944 0.97 63.27 7.92
N ASP A 945 0.28 63.78 8.93
CA ASP A 945 0.76 64.01 10.29
C ASP A 945 1.27 62.71 10.94
N ILE A 946 0.54 61.60 10.78
CA ILE A 946 0.91 60.28 11.30
C ILE A 946 2.19 59.77 10.64
N LEU A 947 2.41 60.06 9.35
CA LEU A 947 3.65 59.69 8.67
C LEU A 947 4.86 60.42 9.27
N LEU A 948 4.71 61.71 9.62
CA LEU A 948 5.76 62.48 10.29
C LEU A 948 6.00 62.01 11.73
N GLU A 949 4.93 61.64 12.45
CA GLU A 949 5.01 60.99 13.78
C GLU A 949 5.83 59.69 13.71
N ILE A 950 5.57 58.83 12.72
CA ILE A 950 6.32 57.59 12.51
C ILE A 950 7.80 57.91 12.20
N MET A 951 8.08 58.83 11.28
CA MET A 951 9.47 59.20 10.92
C MET A 951 10.26 59.73 12.12
N THR A 952 9.64 60.61 12.92
CA THR A 952 10.28 61.18 14.12
C THR A 952 10.52 60.14 15.19
N TRP A 953 9.56 59.23 15.42
CA TRP A 953 9.70 58.11 16.34
C TRP A 953 10.83 57.15 15.91
N VAL A 954 10.84 56.73 14.63
CA VAL A 954 11.89 55.84 14.09
C VAL A 954 13.27 56.49 14.20
N SER A 955 13.39 57.77 13.83
CA SER A 955 14.64 58.53 13.96
C SER A 955 15.11 58.64 15.42
N GLY A 956 14.20 58.89 16.37
CA GLY A 956 14.51 58.91 17.79
C GLY A 956 14.98 57.55 18.32
N SER A 957 14.29 56.47 17.93
CA SER A 957 14.61 55.11 18.35
C SER A 957 15.95 54.62 17.78
N LEU A 958 16.26 54.90 16.51
CA LEU A 958 17.56 54.58 15.90
C LEU A 958 18.73 55.30 16.58
N ARG A 959 18.48 56.46 17.21
CA ARG A 959 19.47 57.25 17.95
C ARG A 959 19.59 56.86 19.42
N SER A 960 18.69 56.03 19.93
CA SER A 960 18.71 55.56 21.32
C SER A 960 19.85 54.57 21.57
N SER A 961 20.21 54.35 22.83
CA SER A 961 21.24 53.38 23.23
C SER A 961 20.81 51.91 23.03
N ASP A 962 19.51 51.66 22.89
CA ASP A 962 18.95 50.33 22.70
C ASP A 962 18.85 49.96 21.21
N LEU A 963 20.00 49.62 20.61
CA LEU A 963 20.09 49.15 19.23
C LEU A 963 19.72 47.66 19.08
N GLY A 964 19.37 46.97 20.17
CA GLY A 964 19.05 45.54 20.16
C GLY A 964 17.77 45.21 19.39
N ARG A 965 16.85 46.18 19.26
CA ARG A 965 15.59 46.06 18.52
C ARG A 965 15.74 46.21 16.99
N TRP A 966 16.93 46.56 16.48
CA TRP A 966 17.14 46.89 15.07
C TRP A 966 18.09 45.92 14.37
N SER A 967 17.71 45.46 13.18
CA SER A 967 18.53 44.64 12.30
C SER A 967 18.61 45.20 10.87
N THR A 968 19.61 44.73 10.13
CA THR A 968 19.71 44.88 8.67
C THR A 968 19.83 43.48 8.07
N GLY A 969 18.73 42.94 7.53
CA GLY A 969 18.64 41.53 7.20
C GLY A 969 18.85 40.65 8.43
N ALA A 970 19.78 39.69 8.34
CA ALA A 970 20.09 38.75 9.42
C ALA A 970 21.09 39.28 10.47
N ASP A 971 21.68 40.45 10.25
CA ASP A 971 22.67 41.03 11.16
C ASP A 971 22.07 42.14 12.02
N PRO A 972 22.37 42.19 13.34
CA PRO A 972 21.95 43.29 14.19
C PRO A 972 22.65 44.59 13.78
N LEU A 973 21.93 45.71 13.86
CA LEU A 973 22.43 47.03 13.44
C LEU A 973 23.69 47.45 14.22
N SER A 974 23.88 46.93 15.43
CA SER A 974 25.08 47.16 16.26
C SER A 974 26.40 46.77 15.57
N LYS A 975 26.38 45.83 14.61
CA LYS A 975 27.56 45.43 13.82
C LYS A 975 27.86 46.37 12.65
N ASN A 976 26.92 47.23 12.24
CA ASN A 976 27.03 48.09 11.07
C ASN A 976 26.60 49.54 11.38
N LEU A 977 27.26 50.14 12.39
CA LEU A 977 26.91 51.47 12.89
C LEU A 977 27.00 52.57 11.82
N ASP A 978 27.86 52.42 10.81
CA ASP A 978 27.96 53.39 9.71
C ASP A 978 26.70 53.44 8.84
N SER A 979 25.95 52.33 8.74
CA SER A 979 24.69 52.28 7.99
C SER A 979 23.55 53.06 8.67
N ARG A 980 23.61 53.23 9.99
CA ARG A 980 22.62 53.99 10.78
C ARG A 980 22.45 55.41 10.27
N GLU A 981 23.56 56.11 10.02
CA GLU A 981 23.54 57.50 9.57
C GLU A 981 22.93 57.64 8.17
N VAL A 982 23.10 56.62 7.32
CA VAL A 982 22.49 56.57 5.98
C VAL A 982 20.97 56.46 6.09
N PHE A 983 20.44 55.63 6.99
CA PHE A 983 19.00 55.52 7.23
C PHE A 983 18.41 56.82 7.78
N LEU A 984 19.08 57.47 8.73
CA LEU A 984 18.66 58.77 9.27
C LEU A 984 18.62 59.87 8.21
N LEU A 985 19.62 59.91 7.31
CA LEU A 985 19.63 60.83 6.18
C LEU A 985 18.45 60.59 5.23
N ARG A 986 18.13 59.33 4.93
CA ARG A 986 17.00 58.95 4.06
C ARG A 986 15.65 59.39 4.66
N LEU A 987 15.47 59.26 5.98
CA LEU A 987 14.28 59.77 6.67
C LEU A 987 14.18 61.31 6.59
N CYS A 988 15.31 62.02 6.76
CA CYS A 988 15.34 63.49 6.60
C CYS A 988 14.97 63.91 5.17
N TRP A 989 15.44 63.18 4.15
CA TRP A 989 15.05 63.41 2.75
C TRP A 989 13.56 63.20 2.52
N CYS A 990 12.94 62.19 3.13
CA CYS A 990 11.50 61.98 3.01
C CYS A 990 10.70 63.19 3.54
N ALA A 991 11.03 63.69 4.73
CA ALA A 991 10.39 64.88 5.29
C ALA A 991 10.65 66.14 4.46
N ALA A 992 11.88 66.33 3.98
CA ALA A 992 12.22 67.47 3.13
C ALA A 992 11.46 67.46 1.79
N LEU A 993 11.34 66.28 1.16
CA LEU A 993 10.60 66.13 -0.09
C LEU A 993 9.09 66.34 0.11
N LEU A 994 8.54 65.95 1.27
CA LEU A 994 7.16 66.29 1.63
C LEU A 994 6.94 67.80 1.73
N ILE A 995 7.86 68.51 2.40
CA ILE A 995 7.80 69.98 2.54
C ILE A 995 7.85 70.65 1.17
N VAL A 996 8.87 70.32 0.34
CA VAL A 996 9.07 70.95 -0.97
C VAL A 996 7.91 70.69 -1.92
N ASN A 997 7.28 69.51 -1.84
CA ASN A 997 6.16 69.16 -2.69
C ASN A 997 4.78 69.48 -2.07
N SER A 998 4.71 70.06 -0.88
CA SER A 998 3.44 70.45 -0.26
C SER A 998 2.79 71.62 -1.01
N PRO A 999 1.51 71.52 -1.42
CA PRO A 999 0.73 72.64 -1.93
C PRO A 999 0.13 73.41 -0.74
N THR A 1000 0.94 74.25 -0.08
CA THR A 1000 0.59 75.16 1.03
C THR A 1000 -0.86 75.13 1.55
N PRO A 1001 -1.10 74.49 2.71
CA PRO A 1001 -2.12 74.94 3.66
C PRO A 1001 -1.50 75.20 5.05
N GLN A 1002 -1.90 76.30 5.69
CA GLN A 1002 -1.44 76.70 7.02
C GLN A 1002 -1.56 75.55 8.04
N GLY A 1003 -0.43 75.16 8.66
CA GLY A 1003 -0.36 74.19 9.77
C GLY A 1003 0.46 72.92 9.50
N TYR A 1004 0.39 72.33 8.30
CA TYR A 1004 1.13 71.09 7.98
C TYR A 1004 2.64 71.33 7.80
N GLU A 1005 3.01 72.43 7.16
CA GLU A 1005 4.41 72.79 6.91
C GLU A 1005 5.18 73.00 8.20
N ASP A 1006 4.59 73.65 9.21
CA ASP A 1006 5.22 73.86 10.50
C ASP A 1006 5.48 72.53 11.23
N ALA A 1007 4.54 71.59 11.19
CA ALA A 1007 4.71 70.26 11.75
C ALA A 1007 5.77 69.43 11.02
N ALA A 1008 5.81 69.50 9.69
CA ALA A 1008 6.83 68.83 8.87
C ALA A 1008 8.22 69.42 9.08
N VAL A 1009 8.33 70.74 9.16
CA VAL A 1009 9.58 71.48 9.44
C VAL A 1009 10.06 71.18 10.86
N TYR A 1010 9.19 71.21 11.86
CA TYR A 1010 9.52 70.83 13.23
C TYR A 1010 10.03 69.37 13.31
N SER A 1011 9.34 68.46 12.63
CA SER A 1011 9.75 67.06 12.52
C SER A 1011 11.12 66.90 11.88
N LEU A 1012 11.40 67.64 10.79
CA LEU A 1012 12.71 67.66 10.13
C LEU A 1012 13.81 68.20 11.06
N VAL A 1013 13.55 69.29 11.78
CA VAL A 1013 14.49 69.87 12.76
C VAL A 1013 14.78 68.88 13.89
N HIS A 1014 13.74 68.25 14.45
CA HIS A 1014 13.88 67.23 15.48
C HIS A 1014 14.71 66.03 14.98
N MET A 1015 14.43 65.55 13.76
CA MET A 1015 15.18 64.46 13.16
C MET A 1015 16.63 64.84 12.81
N ALA A 1016 16.91 66.11 12.50
CA ALA A 1016 18.26 66.59 12.17
C ALA A 1016 19.12 66.89 13.42
N ARG A 1017 18.52 67.33 14.55
CA ARG A 1017 19.13 67.89 15.78
C ARG A 1017 19.95 69.17 15.60
N ASP A 1018 20.12 69.90 16.70
CA ASP A 1018 20.85 71.18 16.82
C ASP A 1018 22.36 71.04 16.47
N PRO A 1019 22.93 71.90 15.59
CA PRO A 1019 24.34 71.87 15.18
C PRO A 1019 25.37 72.02 16.32
N TYR A 1020 25.02 72.55 17.48
CA TYR A 1020 26.00 72.94 18.51
C TYR A 1020 26.58 71.80 19.36
N GLU A 1021 25.96 70.62 19.46
CA GLU A 1021 26.48 69.49 20.26
C GLU A 1021 27.53 68.61 19.54
N ARG A 1022 27.88 68.88 18.27
CA ARG A 1022 28.40 67.86 17.33
C ARG A 1022 29.78 68.07 16.71
N MET A 1023 30.64 68.93 17.25
CA MET A 1023 32.02 69.10 16.73
C MET A 1023 33.00 67.94 17.00
N LYS A 1024 32.61 66.91 17.78
CA LYS A 1024 33.50 65.78 18.17
C LYS A 1024 33.39 64.51 17.29
N GLN A 1025 32.56 64.52 16.23
CA GLN A 1025 32.22 63.34 15.43
C GLN A 1025 33.04 63.26 14.10
N PRO A 1026 33.22 62.06 13.50
CA PRO A 1026 33.97 61.86 12.26
C PRO A 1026 33.39 62.64 11.06
N VAL A 1027 34.22 62.92 10.05
CA VAL A 1027 33.94 63.89 8.96
C VAL A 1027 32.64 63.61 8.19
N TYR A 1028 32.31 62.34 7.96
CA TYR A 1028 31.06 61.96 7.27
C TYR A 1028 29.82 62.33 8.09
N HIS A 1029 29.88 62.19 9.42
CA HIS A 1029 28.82 62.56 10.36
C HIS A 1029 28.59 64.08 10.37
N ARG A 1030 29.62 64.88 10.08
CA ARG A 1030 29.46 66.33 9.88
C ARG A 1030 28.81 66.67 8.55
N GLN A 1031 29.17 65.98 7.47
CA GLN A 1031 28.63 66.25 6.13
C GLN A 1031 27.14 65.92 5.99
N VAL A 1032 26.68 64.78 6.51
CA VAL A 1032 25.26 64.39 6.50
C VAL A 1032 24.41 65.42 7.23
N ASN A 1033 24.86 65.88 8.40
CA ASN A 1033 24.14 66.85 9.21
C ASN A 1033 24.19 68.27 8.62
N CYS A 1034 25.31 68.69 8.02
CA CYS A 1034 25.37 69.95 7.25
C CYS A 1034 24.45 69.92 6.03
N PHE A 1035 24.32 68.77 5.35
CA PHE A 1035 23.45 68.62 4.19
C PHE A 1035 21.96 68.66 4.58
N CYS A 1036 21.56 68.00 5.68
CA CYS A 1036 20.20 68.14 6.23
C CYS A 1036 19.89 69.58 6.65
N PHE A 1037 20.89 70.31 7.16
CA PHE A 1037 20.75 71.71 7.57
C PHE A 1037 20.65 72.67 6.36
N ASP A 1038 21.41 72.43 5.31
CA ASP A 1038 21.30 73.13 4.01
C ASP A 1038 19.94 72.85 3.35
N ILE A 1039 19.45 71.61 3.42
CA ILE A 1039 18.11 71.24 2.96
C ILE A 1039 17.04 72.02 3.74
N TYR A 1040 17.13 72.11 5.06
CA TYR A 1040 16.23 72.91 5.90
C TYR A 1040 16.23 74.40 5.50
N TRP A 1041 17.41 75.00 5.34
CA TRP A 1041 17.53 76.41 4.98
C TRP A 1041 17.05 76.72 3.55
N ARG A 1042 17.16 75.75 2.63
CA ARG A 1042 16.63 75.87 1.26
C ARG A 1042 15.15 75.55 1.16
N ALA A 1043 14.60 74.68 2.01
CA ALA A 1043 13.17 74.40 2.05
C ALA A 1043 12.37 75.54 2.70
N LYS A 1044 13.01 76.32 3.59
CA LYS A 1044 12.44 77.51 4.24
C LYS A 1044 12.46 78.76 3.35
N LYS A 1045 13.15 78.73 2.21
CA LYS A 1045 13.35 79.85 1.28
C LYS A 1045 12.60 79.60 0.00
#